data_AF-D5VPB4-F1
#
_entry.id   AF-D5VPB4-F1
#
_cell.length_a   1.000
_cell.length_b   1.000
_cell.length_c   1.000
_cell.angle_alpha   90.00
_cell.angle_beta   90.00
_cell.angle_gamma   90.00
#
_symmetry.space_group_name_H-M   'P 1'
#
loop_
_entity.id
_entity.type
_entity.pdbx_description
1 polymer ?
#
loop_
_entity_poly.entity_id
_entity_poly.type
_entity_poly.pdbx_seq_one_letter_code
_entity_poly.pdbx_strand_id
1 'polypeptide(L)'
;MKRVLFGAAALAALSLSAFGAQAHEQHACIDDACVMQSLLPAGVAGAAGDTTSLESPRYGAWGFDISGMDTTAKPGDDFYKFANGTWEAKTEIPSDRVRYGNFDKLAELSELRTRAIIESAAADKAATGEKAKIGAAYRAFMDEAAIEKLDAKPIQPWLDGIKKVKTKDEFTALMGKSSTTPYADLISVGIGVDAKDPLRYAVYAGTGGTSLPDRDYYLDAKFADKKAAYLVYVEKMLTLAGWEKPAENAKAIVDFETKLAEASWTRVERRNRDKTYNPATLAELQALTPGYDWNRYLVGTELPKVDRFIVTTNTSFPKYAKIYADTPLETLKAWQAFKVTDSGASMLSKRFADAQFEFRNKTLAGQPEQRPRWKRAVSQVNGMLGEAVGKEYVAAYFPPESKAKMLSLVADIRTALKTRIDKLDWMGPETKVKAQDKLNKFTVKIGYPDKWRDYSKLEIKEGDAYGNMIRTGAWDYRHDVERLNQPVDKSEWGMTPQTVNAYYNSVNNEIVFPAAILQAPFFHPDADPAINYGGIGGVIGHEIGHGFDDQGRKSDGDGVLRDWWTAEDAAKFNAQADKLGAQYSAFEPFPGVHVNGKLTMGENIGDMAGLTLALEAYHVSLKGQPAPVLDGFTGDQRIYLGWAQVWRGKSRDDALKQQIASDPHSPGYYRVNGTIRNQPGWYSAFDVKPGDKLYVPPEERVKIW
;
A
#
# COMPACT_ATOMS: atom_id res chain seq x y z
N MET A 1 -18.10 46.05 18.80
CA MET A 1 -19.26 46.90 19.20
C MET A 1 -19.80 47.55 17.93
N LYS A 2 -21.11 47.67 17.66
CA LYS A 2 -22.34 47.26 18.38
C LYS A 2 -23.29 46.48 17.44
N ARG A 3 -24.31 45.83 18.01
CA ARG A 3 -25.58 45.43 17.35
C ARG A 3 -26.72 46.34 17.93
N VAL A 4 -28.02 46.27 17.62
CA VAL A 4 -28.89 45.33 16.88
C VAL A 4 -30.23 46.03 16.52
N LEU A 5 -31.07 45.41 15.64
CA LEU A 5 -32.53 45.64 15.46
C LEU A 5 -33.03 46.99 14.85
N PHE A 6 -34.28 47.14 14.35
CA PHE A 6 -35.14 46.29 13.47
C PHE A 6 -36.49 47.01 13.13
N GLY A 7 -37.15 46.64 12.03
CA GLY A 7 -38.58 46.90 11.74
C GLY A 7 -38.95 48.34 11.30
N ALA A 8 -40.04 48.61 10.57
CA ALA A 8 -41.04 47.78 9.86
C ALA A 8 -41.69 48.68 8.75
N ALA A 9 -42.65 48.33 7.87
CA ALA A 9 -43.55 47.18 7.67
C ALA A 9 -43.80 47.03 6.12
N ALA A 10 -44.86 46.44 5.52
CA ALA A 10 -46.10 45.80 5.97
C ALA A 10 -46.64 44.74 4.98
N LEU A 11 -47.36 43.75 5.52
CA LEU A 11 -48.54 43.01 4.99
C LEU A 11 -48.73 42.78 3.47
N ALA A 12 -48.65 41.49 3.06
CA ALA A 12 -49.70 40.76 2.33
C ALA A 12 -49.51 39.23 2.55
N ALA A 13 -50.53 38.39 2.30
CA ALA A 13 -50.52 36.96 2.68
C ALA A 13 -51.29 36.05 1.70
N LEU A 14 -51.31 34.75 2.00
CA LEU A 14 -51.90 33.60 1.27
C LEU A 14 -51.04 33.15 0.06
N SER A 15 -50.52 31.92 -0.12
CA SER A 15 -50.80 30.53 0.34
C SER A 15 -51.61 29.67 -0.65
N LEU A 16 -50.96 28.70 -1.30
CA LEU A 16 -51.31 27.27 -1.28
C LEU A 16 -50.31 26.43 -2.09
N SER A 17 -50.27 25.12 -1.83
CA SER A 17 -49.39 24.13 -2.46
C SER A 17 -50.19 23.08 -3.23
N ALA A 18 -49.60 22.49 -4.27
CA ALA A 18 -50.16 21.35 -5.00
C ALA A 18 -49.05 20.41 -5.52
N PHE A 19 -49.37 19.12 -5.67
CA PHE A 19 -48.51 18.05 -6.19
C PHE A 19 -48.95 17.66 -7.62
N GLY A 20 -48.10 16.91 -8.34
CA GLY A 20 -48.61 15.74 -9.09
C GLY A 20 -48.39 15.66 -10.61
N ALA A 21 -47.34 14.91 -10.99
CA ALA A 21 -47.32 13.84 -12.02
C ALA A 21 -47.96 13.97 -13.43
N GLN A 22 -47.12 13.62 -14.43
CA GLN A 22 -47.40 12.83 -15.66
C GLN A 22 -48.46 13.26 -16.70
N ALA A 23 -48.00 13.42 -17.96
CA ALA A 23 -48.50 12.64 -19.11
C ALA A 23 -47.51 12.69 -20.30
N HIS A 24 -47.63 11.73 -21.24
CA HIS A 24 -46.94 11.72 -22.53
C HIS A 24 -47.64 12.61 -23.57
N GLU A 25 -46.89 13.09 -24.56
CA GLU A 25 -47.32 13.02 -25.96
C GLU A 25 -46.22 12.40 -26.83
N GLN A 26 -46.62 11.77 -27.94
CA GLN A 26 -45.75 11.21 -28.97
C GLN A 26 -45.95 11.99 -30.26
N HIS A 27 -44.88 12.25 -31.02
CA HIS A 27 -44.97 12.59 -32.43
C HIS A 27 -44.14 11.58 -33.22
N ALA A 28 -44.80 10.82 -34.10
CA ALA A 28 -44.15 9.93 -35.05
C ALA A 28 -43.71 10.74 -36.28
N CYS A 29 -42.52 10.48 -36.80
CA CYS A 29 -42.13 10.93 -38.14
C CYS A 29 -42.86 10.09 -39.19
N ILE A 30 -43.17 10.72 -40.33
CA ILE A 30 -43.81 10.12 -41.49
C ILE A 30 -42.85 10.28 -42.67
N ASP A 31 -42.81 9.27 -43.54
CA ASP A 31 -42.08 9.13 -44.82
C ASP A 31 -40.58 8.75 -44.82
N ASP A 32 -40.20 8.08 -45.92
CA ASP A 32 -39.04 7.16 -46.04
C ASP A 32 -37.77 7.83 -46.61
N ALA A 33 -37.54 9.12 -46.32
CA ALA A 33 -36.56 9.94 -47.03
C ALA A 33 -35.13 10.02 -46.43
N CYS A 34 -34.67 9.04 -45.62
CA CYS A 34 -33.36 9.15 -44.94
C CYS A 34 -32.59 7.82 -44.75
N VAL A 35 -32.03 7.25 -45.82
CA VAL A 35 -31.15 6.05 -45.77
C VAL A 35 -29.93 6.15 -46.72
N MET A 36 -28.76 6.48 -46.17
CA MET A 36 -27.39 6.16 -46.68
C MET A 36 -26.99 6.69 -48.09
N GLN A 37 -25.72 6.70 -48.56
CA GLN A 37 -24.40 6.37 -47.97
C GLN A 37 -23.26 7.14 -48.69
N SER A 38 -22.21 7.54 -47.97
CA SER A 38 -20.82 7.72 -48.46
C SER A 38 -19.89 7.95 -47.25
N LEU A 39 -19.11 6.98 -46.78
CA LEU A 39 -17.78 6.58 -47.26
C LEU A 39 -16.66 7.62 -46.96
N LEU A 40 -15.73 7.20 -46.09
CA LEU A 40 -14.56 7.91 -45.54
C LEU A 40 -13.34 7.88 -46.49
N PRO A 41 -12.15 8.50 -46.18
CA PRO A 41 -11.81 9.51 -45.15
C PRO A 41 -10.94 10.70 -45.64
N ALA A 42 -10.95 11.81 -44.89
CA ALA A 42 -9.78 12.70 -44.66
C ALA A 42 -10.06 13.64 -43.46
N GLY A 43 -9.13 13.97 -42.55
CA GLY A 43 -7.79 13.44 -42.38
C GLY A 43 -6.98 14.21 -41.31
N VAL A 44 -7.11 13.83 -40.03
CA VAL A 44 -6.22 14.30 -38.94
C VAL A 44 -5.79 13.09 -38.11
N ALA A 45 -4.50 12.74 -38.18
CA ALA A 45 -3.92 11.61 -37.45
C ALA A 45 -3.59 11.99 -36.00
N GLY A 46 -4.62 12.24 -35.19
CA GLY A 46 -4.52 12.17 -33.73
C GLY A 46 -4.57 10.70 -33.29
N ALA A 47 -3.78 10.32 -32.29
CA ALA A 47 -3.79 8.95 -31.78
C ALA A 47 -5.18 8.55 -31.25
N ALA A 48 -5.55 7.29 -31.40
CA ALA A 48 -6.78 6.75 -30.81
C ALA A 48 -6.71 6.87 -29.29
N GLY A 49 -7.46 7.82 -28.73
CA GLY A 49 -7.62 7.95 -27.29
C GLY A 49 -8.64 6.94 -26.80
N ASP A 50 -8.23 6.05 -25.89
CA ASP A 50 -9.16 5.19 -25.16
C ASP A 50 -10.22 6.05 -24.46
N THR A 51 -11.48 5.92 -24.89
CA THR A 51 -12.62 6.61 -24.27
C THR A 51 -13.08 5.91 -22.99
N THR A 52 -12.11 5.51 -22.15
CA THR A 52 -12.35 4.91 -20.84
C THR A 52 -13.01 5.94 -19.92
N SER A 53 -14.17 5.59 -19.34
CA SER A 53 -14.87 6.49 -18.41
C SER A 53 -14.01 6.77 -17.18
N LEU A 54 -14.07 8.03 -16.72
CA LEU A 54 -13.49 8.46 -15.44
C LEU A 54 -14.48 8.35 -14.28
N GLU A 55 -15.68 7.81 -14.49
CA GLU A 55 -16.67 7.56 -13.43
C GLU A 55 -16.36 6.26 -12.66
N SER A 56 -16.92 6.12 -11.44
CA SER A 56 -16.81 4.84 -10.72
C SER A 56 -17.79 3.82 -11.33
N PRO A 57 -17.36 2.58 -11.62
CA PRO A 57 -18.25 1.58 -12.21
C PRO A 57 -19.39 1.20 -11.26
N ARG A 58 -20.56 0.86 -11.81
CA ARG A 58 -21.66 0.23 -11.06
C ARG A 58 -21.69 -1.27 -11.39
N TYR A 59 -21.87 -2.10 -10.36
CA TYR A 59 -21.91 -3.57 -10.49
C TYR A 59 -23.33 -4.07 -10.20
N GLY A 60 -23.97 -4.68 -11.20
CA GLY A 60 -25.36 -5.17 -11.08
C GLY A 60 -26.36 -4.07 -10.69
N ALA A 61 -27.51 -4.50 -10.13
CA ALA A 61 -28.54 -3.58 -9.62
C ALA A 61 -28.29 -3.11 -8.18
N TRP A 62 -27.41 -3.77 -7.43
CA TRP A 62 -27.24 -3.58 -5.98
C TRP A 62 -25.77 -3.56 -5.51
N GLY A 63 -24.79 -3.46 -6.41
CA GLY A 63 -23.36 -3.35 -6.10
C GLY A 63 -22.54 -4.63 -6.30
N PHE A 64 -23.15 -5.70 -6.81
CA PHE A 64 -22.48 -6.99 -7.03
C PHE A 64 -22.65 -7.51 -8.47
N ASP A 65 -21.58 -8.06 -9.02
CA ASP A 65 -21.57 -8.71 -10.34
C ASP A 65 -21.84 -10.22 -10.23
N ILE A 66 -23.13 -10.55 -10.34
CA ILE A 66 -23.66 -11.91 -10.45
C ILE A 66 -23.09 -12.65 -11.69
N SER A 67 -22.80 -11.94 -12.78
CA SER A 67 -22.27 -12.56 -14.02
C SER A 67 -20.83 -13.08 -13.88
N GLY A 68 -20.13 -12.67 -12.81
CA GLY A 68 -18.83 -13.17 -12.41
C GLY A 68 -18.85 -14.43 -11.52
N MET A 69 -20.01 -14.86 -11.02
CA MET A 69 -20.16 -16.07 -10.19
C MET A 69 -19.98 -17.36 -11.00
N ASP A 70 -19.48 -18.42 -10.37
CA ASP A 70 -19.60 -19.80 -10.87
C ASP A 70 -20.51 -20.59 -9.93
N THR A 71 -21.81 -20.60 -10.23
CA THR A 71 -22.81 -21.33 -9.44
C THR A 71 -22.74 -22.85 -9.58
N THR A 72 -21.82 -23.39 -10.39
CA THR A 72 -21.51 -24.83 -10.41
C THR A 72 -20.52 -25.23 -9.31
N ALA A 73 -19.74 -24.27 -8.77
CA ALA A 73 -18.92 -24.49 -7.60
C ALA A 73 -19.79 -24.46 -6.33
N LYS A 74 -19.74 -25.53 -5.52
CA LYS A 74 -20.44 -25.57 -4.24
C LYS A 74 -19.81 -24.55 -3.27
N PRO A 75 -20.59 -23.65 -2.63
CA PRO A 75 -20.09 -22.68 -1.64
C PRO A 75 -19.19 -23.30 -0.56
N GLY A 76 -19.57 -24.46 -0.02
CA GLY A 76 -18.82 -25.20 1.00
C GLY A 76 -17.50 -25.80 0.53
N ASP A 77 -17.29 -25.96 -0.78
CA ASP A 77 -16.06 -26.55 -1.33
C ASP A 77 -15.06 -25.49 -1.83
N ASP A 78 -15.55 -24.41 -2.43
CA ASP A 78 -14.75 -23.25 -2.84
C ASP A 78 -15.66 -22.02 -3.02
N PHE A 79 -15.67 -21.15 -2.00
CA PHE A 79 -16.54 -19.97 -2.00
C PHE A 79 -15.99 -18.83 -2.85
N TYR A 80 -14.65 -18.70 -2.92
CA TYR A 80 -14.02 -17.77 -3.85
C TYR A 80 -14.46 -18.09 -5.28
N LYS A 81 -14.38 -19.35 -5.71
CA LYS A 81 -14.86 -19.74 -7.04
C LYS A 81 -16.37 -19.59 -7.18
N PHE A 82 -17.18 -19.92 -6.16
CA PHE A 82 -18.63 -19.66 -6.20
C PHE A 82 -18.95 -18.19 -6.53
N ALA A 83 -18.29 -17.24 -5.86
CA ALA A 83 -18.54 -15.81 -6.03
C ALA A 83 -17.83 -15.16 -7.25
N ASN A 84 -16.72 -15.75 -7.71
CA ASN A 84 -15.76 -15.10 -8.63
C ASN A 84 -15.31 -15.95 -9.82
N GLY A 85 -15.67 -17.24 -9.89
CA GLY A 85 -15.06 -18.21 -10.80
C GLY A 85 -15.25 -17.90 -12.28
N THR A 86 -16.43 -17.42 -12.68
CA THR A 86 -16.68 -16.97 -14.07
C THR A 86 -15.91 -15.70 -14.40
N TRP A 87 -15.75 -14.78 -13.44
CA TRP A 87 -14.90 -13.61 -13.61
C TRP A 87 -13.42 -14.00 -13.73
N GLU A 88 -12.93 -14.90 -12.88
CA GLU A 88 -11.53 -15.35 -12.88
C GLU A 88 -11.18 -16.14 -14.15
N ALA A 89 -12.05 -17.03 -14.60
CA ALA A 89 -11.88 -17.78 -15.84
C ALA A 89 -11.77 -16.84 -17.05
N LYS A 90 -12.65 -15.82 -17.15
CA LYS A 90 -12.70 -14.85 -18.25
C LYS A 90 -11.65 -13.73 -18.16
N THR A 91 -11.06 -13.48 -17.00
CA THR A 91 -10.12 -12.36 -16.83
C THR A 91 -8.74 -12.68 -17.37
N GLU A 92 -8.29 -11.88 -18.33
CA GLU A 92 -6.91 -11.82 -18.76
C GLU A 92 -6.12 -10.86 -17.86
N ILE A 93 -4.83 -11.13 -17.64
CA ILE A 93 -3.93 -10.19 -16.94
C ILE A 93 -3.25 -9.33 -18.02
N PRO A 94 -3.42 -8.00 -18.03
CA PRO A 94 -2.78 -7.11 -19.00
C PRO A 94 -1.27 -7.32 -19.10
N SER A 95 -0.71 -7.11 -20.30
CA SER A 95 0.72 -7.28 -20.57
C SER A 95 1.60 -6.34 -19.74
N ASP A 96 1.08 -5.17 -19.36
CA ASP A 96 1.76 -4.22 -18.46
C ASP A 96 1.61 -4.54 -16.95
N ARG A 97 1.10 -5.73 -16.59
CA ARG A 97 0.83 -6.16 -15.21
C ARG A 97 1.22 -7.61 -14.92
N VAL A 98 1.43 -7.89 -13.64
CA VAL A 98 1.69 -9.23 -13.07
C VAL A 98 0.49 -9.85 -12.37
N ARG A 99 -0.51 -9.04 -12.05
CA ARG A 99 -1.82 -9.45 -11.53
C ARG A 99 -2.91 -8.54 -12.09
N TYR A 100 -4.15 -8.98 -12.07
CA TYR A 100 -5.30 -8.12 -12.34
C TYR A 100 -6.51 -8.54 -11.50
N GLY A 101 -7.25 -7.56 -11.01
CA GLY A 101 -8.26 -7.73 -9.98
C GLY A 101 -8.99 -6.43 -9.67
N ASN A 102 -9.88 -6.44 -8.71
CA ASN A 102 -10.68 -5.26 -8.38
C ASN A 102 -9.85 -4.14 -7.75
N PHE A 103 -8.82 -4.44 -6.94
CA PHE A 103 -7.79 -3.46 -6.53
C PHE A 103 -7.08 -2.83 -7.75
N ASP A 104 -6.68 -3.64 -8.73
CA ASP A 104 -5.94 -3.16 -9.90
C ASP A 104 -6.81 -2.30 -10.83
N LYS A 105 -8.12 -2.59 -10.94
CA LYS A 105 -9.11 -1.76 -11.64
C LYS A 105 -9.34 -0.40 -10.97
N LEU A 106 -9.48 -0.35 -9.64
CA LEU A 106 -9.54 0.93 -8.93
C LEU A 106 -8.25 1.73 -9.14
N ALA A 107 -7.10 1.08 -9.07
CA ALA A 107 -5.80 1.73 -9.29
C ALA A 107 -5.68 2.27 -10.73
N GLU A 108 -6.23 1.58 -11.73
CA GLU A 108 -6.30 2.03 -13.13
C GLU A 108 -7.23 3.24 -13.31
N LEU A 109 -8.42 3.22 -12.70
CA LEU A 109 -9.35 4.36 -12.70
C LEU A 109 -8.73 5.60 -12.03
N SER A 110 -8.07 5.42 -10.88
CA SER A 110 -7.38 6.50 -10.18
C SER A 110 -6.14 6.99 -10.92
N GLU A 111 -5.38 6.10 -11.58
CA GLU A 111 -4.28 6.45 -12.48
C GLU A 111 -4.77 7.29 -13.68
N LEU A 112 -5.90 6.94 -14.31
CA LEU A 112 -6.51 7.70 -15.42
C LEU A 112 -7.03 9.07 -14.98
N ARG A 113 -7.67 9.16 -13.81
CA ARG A 113 -8.11 10.43 -13.21
C ARG A 113 -6.93 11.35 -12.88
N THR A 114 -5.90 10.80 -12.24
CA THR A 114 -4.68 11.55 -11.94
C THR A 114 -3.93 11.94 -13.22
N ARG A 115 -3.94 11.10 -14.26
CA ARG A 115 -3.43 11.46 -15.60
C ARG A 115 -4.12 12.72 -16.14
N ALA A 116 -5.46 12.78 -16.11
CA ALA A 116 -6.21 13.93 -16.61
C ALA A 116 -5.85 15.24 -15.87
N ILE A 117 -5.68 15.18 -14.55
CA ILE A 117 -5.22 16.31 -13.72
C ILE A 117 -3.81 16.75 -14.14
N ILE A 118 -2.88 15.80 -14.26
CA ILE A 118 -1.47 16.09 -14.56
C ILE A 118 -1.29 16.60 -16.00
N GLU A 119 -1.98 16.03 -16.99
CA GLU A 119 -1.93 16.49 -18.38
C GLU A 119 -2.57 17.89 -18.53
N SER A 120 -3.65 18.18 -17.80
CA SER A 120 -4.23 19.53 -17.69
C SER A 120 -3.22 20.53 -17.11
N ALA A 121 -2.52 20.17 -16.03
CA ALA A 121 -1.45 20.98 -15.44
C ALA A 121 -0.21 21.13 -16.34
N ALA A 122 0.08 20.15 -17.20
CA ALA A 122 1.19 20.19 -18.14
C ALA A 122 0.88 21.04 -19.40
N ALA A 123 -0.38 21.07 -19.83
CA ALA A 123 -0.89 21.86 -20.93
C ALA A 123 -1.03 23.35 -20.56
N ASP A 124 -1.51 23.65 -19.35
CA ASP A 124 -1.70 25.02 -18.85
C ASP A 124 -0.36 25.79 -18.75
N LYS A 125 -0.15 26.73 -19.68
CA LYS A 125 1.04 27.60 -19.71
C LYS A 125 0.93 28.83 -18.81
N ALA A 126 -0.25 29.09 -18.23
CA ALA A 126 -0.47 30.14 -17.24
C ALA A 126 -0.45 29.61 -15.80
N ALA A 127 -0.29 28.28 -15.62
CA ALA A 127 -0.17 27.64 -14.32
C ALA A 127 0.94 28.27 -13.46
N THR A 128 0.66 28.45 -12.18
CA THR A 128 1.60 28.94 -11.15
C THR A 128 1.62 27.99 -9.95
N GLY A 129 2.53 28.23 -9.00
CA GLY A 129 2.59 27.48 -7.74
C GLY A 129 2.72 25.97 -7.93
N GLU A 130 1.88 25.20 -7.22
CA GLU A 130 1.87 23.74 -7.23
C GLU A 130 1.53 23.17 -8.62
N LYS A 131 0.53 23.73 -9.30
CA LYS A 131 0.11 23.31 -10.66
C LYS A 131 1.26 23.44 -11.67
N ALA A 132 2.05 24.51 -11.57
CA ALA A 132 3.25 24.68 -12.40
C ALA A 132 4.32 23.59 -12.13
N LYS A 133 4.56 23.24 -10.87
CA LYS A 133 5.49 22.16 -10.48
C LYS A 133 5.01 20.80 -11.02
N ILE A 134 3.70 20.50 -10.93
CA ILE A 134 3.08 19.28 -11.48
C ILE A 134 3.32 19.20 -13.00
N GLY A 135 3.01 20.27 -13.72
CA GLY A 135 3.22 20.33 -15.16
C GLY A 135 4.70 20.21 -15.58
N ALA A 136 5.62 20.86 -14.86
CA ALA A 136 7.06 20.79 -15.12
C ALA A 136 7.64 19.40 -14.86
N ALA A 137 7.21 18.72 -13.78
CA ALA A 137 7.63 17.35 -13.48
C ALA A 137 7.16 16.36 -14.56
N TYR A 138 5.92 16.48 -15.03
CA TYR A 138 5.41 15.64 -16.12
C TYR A 138 6.17 15.87 -17.42
N ARG A 139 6.34 17.13 -17.84
CA ARG A 139 7.07 17.48 -19.08
C ARG A 139 8.53 17.01 -19.03
N ALA A 140 9.21 17.16 -17.89
CA ALA A 140 10.58 16.67 -17.72
C ALA A 140 10.73 15.15 -17.92
N PHE A 141 9.74 14.34 -17.50
CA PHE A 141 9.78 12.89 -17.70
C PHE A 141 9.27 12.44 -19.08
N MET A 142 8.35 13.19 -19.69
CA MET A 142 7.79 12.89 -21.01
C MET A 142 8.70 13.32 -22.17
N ASP A 143 9.71 14.17 -21.95
CA ASP A 143 10.75 14.50 -22.93
C ASP A 143 11.78 13.35 -23.08
N GLU A 144 11.35 12.27 -23.74
CA GLU A 144 12.22 11.13 -24.04
C GLU A 144 13.42 11.54 -24.93
N ALA A 145 13.29 12.57 -25.77
CA ALA A 145 14.37 13.04 -26.65
C ALA A 145 15.52 13.72 -25.86
N ALA A 146 15.20 14.51 -24.84
CA ALA A 146 16.20 15.05 -23.92
C ALA A 146 16.86 13.95 -23.08
N ILE A 147 16.08 12.96 -22.62
CA ILE A 147 16.57 11.85 -21.80
C ILE A 147 17.51 10.92 -22.59
N GLU A 148 17.19 10.55 -23.84
CA GLU A 148 18.11 9.80 -24.71
C GLU A 148 19.40 10.58 -25.01
N LYS A 149 19.31 11.91 -25.18
CA LYS A 149 20.47 12.78 -25.40
C LYS A 149 21.36 12.93 -24.16
N LEU A 150 20.79 12.82 -22.96
CA LEU A 150 21.50 12.85 -21.69
C LEU A 150 22.14 11.50 -21.36
N ASP A 151 21.45 10.39 -21.62
CA ASP A 151 21.95 9.03 -21.42
C ASP A 151 22.49 8.82 -19.99
N ALA A 152 23.74 8.38 -19.79
CA ALA A 152 24.34 8.18 -18.46
C ALA A 152 24.80 9.47 -17.77
N LYS A 153 24.80 10.63 -18.44
CA LYS A 153 25.34 11.89 -17.90
C LYS A 153 24.74 12.32 -16.56
N PRO A 154 23.44 12.12 -16.26
CA PRO A 154 22.86 12.49 -14.96
C PRO A 154 23.43 11.71 -13.76
N ILE A 155 23.88 10.46 -13.96
CA ILE A 155 24.52 9.66 -12.90
C ILE A 155 26.03 9.88 -12.78
N GLN A 156 26.69 10.41 -13.81
CA GLN A 156 28.15 10.54 -13.87
C GLN A 156 28.79 11.27 -12.67
N PRO A 157 28.25 12.40 -12.14
CA PRO A 157 28.86 13.09 -11.00
C PRO A 157 28.95 12.23 -9.73
N TRP A 158 28.02 11.29 -9.56
CA TRP A 158 27.96 10.37 -8.43
C TRP A 158 28.92 9.19 -8.65
N LEU A 159 29.01 8.65 -9.87
CA LEU A 159 30.02 7.65 -10.25
C LEU A 159 31.45 8.19 -10.05
N ASP A 160 31.69 9.44 -10.43
CA ASP A 160 32.98 10.13 -10.21
C ASP A 160 33.24 10.40 -8.72
N GLY A 161 32.19 10.63 -7.92
CA GLY A 161 32.27 10.70 -6.46
C GLY A 161 32.76 9.39 -5.84
N ILE A 162 32.21 8.26 -6.29
CA ILE A 162 32.61 6.91 -5.84
C ILE A 162 34.05 6.60 -6.27
N LYS A 163 34.43 6.92 -7.51
CA LYS A 163 35.81 6.69 -8.01
C LYS A 163 36.87 7.45 -7.21
N LYS A 164 36.54 8.60 -6.62
CA LYS A 164 37.45 9.41 -5.78
C LYS A 164 37.73 8.83 -4.39
N VAL A 165 36.93 7.85 -3.93
CA VAL A 165 37.10 7.22 -2.61
C VAL A 165 38.32 6.30 -2.58
N LYS A 166 39.20 6.53 -1.60
CA LYS A 166 40.48 5.82 -1.38
C LYS A 166 40.53 5.00 -0.09
N THR A 167 39.63 5.26 0.86
CA THR A 167 39.62 4.60 2.17
C THR A 167 38.21 4.13 2.55
N LYS A 168 38.10 3.15 3.47
CA LYS A 168 36.81 2.76 4.05
C LYS A 168 36.20 3.91 4.86
N ASP A 169 37.03 4.69 5.52
CA ASP A 169 36.66 5.94 6.20
C ASP A 169 35.90 6.90 5.25
N GLU A 170 36.48 7.21 4.09
CA GLU A 170 35.81 8.00 3.04
C GLU A 170 34.55 7.32 2.50
N PHE A 171 34.52 5.99 2.39
CA PHE A 171 33.32 5.25 1.96
C PHE A 171 32.20 5.32 3.00
N THR A 172 32.52 5.29 4.30
CA THR A 172 31.56 5.51 5.40
C THR A 172 31.00 6.93 5.36
N ALA A 173 31.83 7.94 5.08
CA ALA A 173 31.38 9.31 4.84
C ALA A 173 30.55 9.48 3.54
N LEU A 174 30.69 8.56 2.57
CA LEU A 174 29.88 8.54 1.36
C LEU A 174 28.51 7.91 1.62
N MET A 175 28.47 6.76 2.30
CA MET A 175 27.23 6.11 2.76
C MET A 175 26.39 7.04 3.63
N GLY A 176 27.02 7.87 4.48
CA GLY A 176 26.32 8.85 5.31
C GLY A 176 25.42 9.82 4.52
N LYS A 177 25.68 10.02 3.22
CA LYS A 177 24.93 10.95 2.37
C LYS A 177 23.74 10.30 1.67
N SER A 178 23.45 9.02 1.93
CA SER A 178 22.36 8.26 1.28
C SER A 178 21.01 8.97 1.37
N SER A 179 20.74 9.63 2.48
CA SER A 179 19.49 10.35 2.73
C SER A 179 19.22 11.55 1.81
N THR A 180 20.25 12.13 1.18
CA THR A 180 20.12 13.33 0.32
C THR A 180 20.81 13.20 -1.05
N THR A 181 21.25 11.99 -1.42
CA THR A 181 21.98 11.69 -2.67
C THR A 181 21.62 10.27 -3.17
N PRO A 182 21.91 9.87 -4.43
CA PRO A 182 21.60 8.51 -4.93
C PRO A 182 22.48 7.39 -4.35
N TYR A 183 23.36 7.67 -3.38
CA TYR A 183 24.19 6.63 -2.75
C TYR A 183 23.35 5.74 -1.82
N ALA A 184 23.66 4.46 -1.78
CA ALA A 184 23.09 3.51 -0.83
C ALA A 184 23.98 3.35 0.42
N ASP A 185 23.40 2.84 1.50
CA ASP A 185 24.11 2.41 2.70
C ASP A 185 23.81 0.93 3.03
N LEU A 186 24.51 0.43 4.05
CA LEU A 186 24.32 -0.93 4.60
C LEU A 186 23.53 -0.93 5.91
N ILE A 187 23.56 0.19 6.62
CA ILE A 187 22.81 0.47 7.82
C ILE A 187 22.25 1.88 7.62
N SER A 188 20.93 2.00 7.45
CA SER A 188 20.28 3.28 7.20
C SER A 188 19.82 3.92 8.51
N VAL A 189 19.76 5.25 8.52
CA VAL A 189 19.05 6.03 9.55
C VAL A 189 17.84 6.74 8.96
N GLY A 190 16.70 6.59 9.62
CA GLY A 190 15.44 7.25 9.25
C GLY A 190 14.76 7.83 10.49
N ILE A 191 13.82 8.76 10.28
CA ILE A 191 13.10 9.42 11.37
C ILE A 191 11.67 8.89 11.39
N GLY A 192 11.14 8.61 12.58
CA GLY A 192 9.78 8.15 12.77
C GLY A 192 9.30 8.42 14.19
N VAL A 193 8.00 8.25 14.45
CA VAL A 193 7.44 8.42 15.80
C VAL A 193 8.03 7.35 16.74
N ASP A 194 8.42 7.72 17.96
CA ASP A 194 8.93 6.75 18.93
C ASP A 194 7.80 5.84 19.41
N ALA A 195 7.96 4.52 19.20
CA ALA A 195 6.96 3.53 19.60
C ALA A 195 6.69 3.51 21.12
N LYS A 196 7.60 3.96 21.98
CA LYS A 196 7.39 4.09 23.44
C LYS A 196 7.21 5.53 23.92
N ASP A 197 7.30 6.52 23.03
CA ASP A 197 6.95 7.92 23.30
C ASP A 197 6.22 8.57 22.11
N PRO A 198 4.92 8.25 21.89
CA PRO A 198 4.15 8.67 20.72
C PRO A 198 3.89 10.18 20.56
N LEU A 199 4.56 11.02 21.36
CA LEU A 199 4.55 12.48 21.28
C LEU A 199 5.86 13.04 20.70
N ARG A 200 6.89 12.19 20.50
CA ARG A 200 8.20 12.56 19.97
C ARG A 200 8.58 11.71 18.75
N TYR A 201 9.42 12.29 17.89
CA TYR A 201 10.16 11.52 16.89
C TYR A 201 11.43 10.91 17.51
N ALA A 202 11.92 9.84 16.89
CA ALA A 202 13.21 9.21 17.18
C ALA A 202 13.91 8.82 15.88
N VAL A 203 15.23 8.70 15.92
CA VAL A 203 16.01 8.16 14.80
C VAL A 203 16.04 6.64 14.92
N TYR A 204 15.48 5.96 13.94
CA TYR A 204 15.53 4.51 13.79
C TYR A 204 16.73 4.13 12.93
N ALA A 205 17.44 3.06 13.31
CA ALA A 205 18.54 2.50 12.56
C ALA A 205 18.21 1.06 12.12
N GLY A 206 18.55 0.66 10.89
CA GLY A 206 18.25 -0.68 10.37
C GLY A 206 19.20 -1.19 9.30
N THR A 207 19.43 -2.50 9.27
CA THR A 207 20.27 -3.15 8.24
C THR A 207 19.53 -3.29 6.91
N GLY A 208 20.20 -2.93 5.81
CA GLY A 208 19.67 -3.00 4.45
C GLY A 208 20.67 -3.62 3.47
N GLY A 209 21.04 -2.86 2.44
CA GLY A 209 22.14 -3.17 1.53
C GLY A 209 21.88 -4.20 0.42
N THR A 210 20.97 -5.17 0.59
CA THR A 210 20.59 -6.15 -0.45
C THR A 210 19.79 -5.52 -1.60
N SER A 211 19.62 -6.25 -2.70
CA SER A 211 18.93 -5.81 -3.93
C SER A 211 17.78 -6.71 -4.38
N LEU A 212 17.75 -8.00 -4.03
CA LEU A 212 16.63 -8.90 -4.32
C LEU A 212 15.45 -8.67 -3.35
N PRO A 213 14.21 -9.09 -3.68
CA PRO A 213 13.01 -8.76 -2.91
C PRO A 213 13.05 -9.21 -1.44
N ASP A 214 13.76 -10.30 -1.14
CA ASP A 214 14.01 -10.76 0.22
C ASP A 214 15.39 -11.44 0.37
N ARG A 215 15.84 -11.65 1.61
CA ARG A 215 17.05 -12.44 1.91
C ARG A 215 16.97 -13.85 1.33
N ASP A 216 15.79 -14.47 1.31
CA ASP A 216 15.64 -15.86 0.90
C ASP A 216 15.86 -16.03 -0.63
N TYR A 217 15.74 -14.98 -1.43
CA TYR A 217 16.17 -14.99 -2.85
C TYR A 217 17.69 -15.20 -3.05
N TYR A 218 18.51 -15.02 -2.01
CA TYR A 218 19.95 -15.32 -2.04
C TYR A 218 20.27 -16.73 -1.52
N LEU A 219 19.36 -17.39 -0.80
CA LEU A 219 19.65 -18.50 0.11
C LEU A 219 18.82 -19.75 -0.13
N ASP A 220 17.58 -19.60 -0.59
CA ASP A 220 16.69 -20.71 -0.93
C ASP A 220 16.96 -21.19 -2.37
N ALA A 221 17.17 -22.49 -2.54
CA ALA A 221 17.44 -23.11 -3.83
C ALA A 221 16.31 -22.88 -4.86
N LYS A 222 15.06 -22.65 -4.42
CA LYS A 222 13.92 -22.38 -5.31
C LYS A 222 14.01 -21.03 -6.05
N PHE A 223 14.95 -20.17 -5.67
CA PHE A 223 15.22 -18.87 -6.33
C PHE A 223 16.61 -18.82 -6.99
N ALA A 224 17.29 -19.96 -7.17
CA ALA A 224 18.62 -20.01 -7.77
C ALA A 224 18.67 -19.45 -9.21
N ASP A 225 17.58 -19.60 -9.98
CA ASP A 225 17.41 -18.98 -11.30
C ASP A 225 17.37 -17.44 -11.21
N LYS A 226 16.59 -16.90 -10.27
CA LYS A 226 16.47 -15.45 -10.02
C LYS A 226 17.80 -14.86 -9.54
N LYS A 227 18.54 -15.60 -8.71
CA LYS A 227 19.88 -15.23 -8.25
C LYS A 227 20.91 -15.25 -9.38
N ALA A 228 20.84 -16.22 -10.29
CA ALA A 228 21.70 -16.27 -11.47
C ALA A 228 21.41 -15.12 -12.45
N ALA A 229 20.13 -14.85 -12.72
CA ALA A 229 19.72 -13.71 -13.56
C ALA A 229 20.09 -12.35 -12.93
N TYR A 230 20.09 -12.26 -11.60
CA TYR A 230 20.55 -11.07 -10.88
C TYR A 230 22.03 -10.75 -11.12
N LEU A 231 22.91 -11.76 -11.16
CA LEU A 231 24.33 -11.56 -11.49
C LEU A 231 24.48 -10.93 -12.88
N VAL A 232 23.76 -11.47 -13.87
CA VAL A 232 23.73 -10.93 -15.25
C VAL A 232 23.20 -9.49 -15.28
N TYR A 233 22.19 -9.17 -14.45
CA TYR A 233 21.68 -7.80 -14.33
C TYR A 233 22.71 -6.84 -13.71
N VAL A 234 23.41 -7.22 -12.64
CA VAL A 234 24.47 -6.39 -12.05
C VAL A 234 25.58 -6.13 -13.06
N GLU A 235 26.03 -7.15 -13.79
CA GLU A 235 27.04 -7.00 -14.85
C GLU A 235 26.54 -6.06 -15.95
N LYS A 236 25.29 -6.21 -16.39
CA LYS A 236 24.67 -5.35 -17.40
C LYS A 236 24.66 -3.89 -16.94
N MET A 237 24.25 -3.61 -15.71
CA MET A 237 24.17 -2.25 -15.19
C MET A 237 25.55 -1.61 -15.00
N LEU A 238 26.54 -2.35 -14.48
CA LEU A 238 27.92 -1.88 -14.41
C LEU A 238 28.51 -1.57 -15.80
N THR A 239 28.21 -2.43 -16.79
CA THR A 239 28.61 -2.22 -18.19
C THR A 239 27.95 -0.96 -18.77
N LEU A 240 26.64 -0.77 -18.55
CA LEU A 240 25.91 0.39 -19.04
C LEU A 240 26.44 1.72 -18.41
N ALA A 241 26.87 1.67 -17.15
CA ALA A 241 27.46 2.79 -16.41
C ALA A 241 28.95 3.07 -16.72
N GLY A 242 29.61 2.27 -17.55
CA GLY A 242 31.05 2.42 -17.81
C GLY A 242 31.92 2.16 -16.58
N TRP A 243 31.52 1.20 -15.74
CA TRP A 243 32.34 0.72 -14.63
C TRP A 243 33.30 -0.37 -15.10
N GLU A 244 34.51 -0.36 -14.55
CA GLU A 244 35.56 -1.31 -14.96
C GLU A 244 35.26 -2.74 -14.48
N LYS A 245 35.77 -3.74 -15.22
CA LYS A 245 35.67 -5.17 -14.88
C LYS A 245 34.24 -5.60 -14.47
N PRO A 246 33.19 -5.33 -15.28
CA PRO A 246 31.80 -5.47 -14.84
C PRO A 246 31.44 -6.90 -14.41
N ALA A 247 31.95 -7.95 -15.07
CA ALA A 247 31.71 -9.35 -14.70
C ALA A 247 32.35 -9.75 -13.36
N GLU A 248 33.63 -9.39 -13.14
CA GLU A 248 34.34 -9.65 -11.88
C GLU A 248 33.63 -8.94 -10.71
N ASN A 249 33.27 -7.67 -10.93
CA ASN A 249 32.59 -6.86 -9.94
C ASN A 249 31.14 -7.34 -9.68
N ALA A 250 30.41 -7.78 -10.70
CA ALA A 250 29.07 -8.34 -10.53
C ALA A 250 29.07 -9.60 -9.66
N LYS A 251 30.02 -10.52 -9.88
CA LYS A 251 30.20 -11.66 -8.98
C LYS A 251 30.53 -11.21 -7.55
N ALA A 252 31.49 -10.30 -7.38
CA ALA A 252 31.87 -9.82 -6.05
C ALA A 252 30.71 -9.13 -5.31
N ILE A 253 29.83 -8.42 -6.02
CA ILE A 253 28.60 -7.80 -5.50
C ILE A 253 27.59 -8.85 -5.06
N VAL A 254 27.33 -9.89 -5.87
CA VAL A 254 26.38 -10.95 -5.52
C VAL A 254 26.89 -11.79 -4.35
N ASP A 255 28.20 -12.08 -4.29
CA ASP A 255 28.84 -12.75 -3.15
C ASP A 255 28.77 -11.89 -1.87
N PHE A 256 28.93 -10.57 -1.99
CA PHE A 256 28.79 -9.61 -0.88
C PHE A 256 27.35 -9.53 -0.36
N GLU A 257 26.37 -9.30 -1.23
CA GLU A 257 24.96 -9.21 -0.84
C GLU A 257 24.42 -10.55 -0.32
N THR A 258 24.97 -11.70 -0.74
CA THR A 258 24.65 -13.00 -0.15
C THR A 258 25.00 -13.04 1.35
N LYS A 259 26.17 -12.52 1.74
CA LYS A 259 26.57 -12.43 3.16
C LYS A 259 25.67 -11.50 3.97
N LEU A 260 25.19 -10.42 3.35
CA LEU A 260 24.20 -9.52 3.97
C LEU A 260 22.86 -10.24 4.18
N ALA A 261 22.43 -11.07 3.23
CA ALA A 261 21.23 -11.91 3.36
C ALA A 261 21.38 -12.99 4.44
N GLU A 262 22.53 -13.66 4.52
CA GLU A 262 22.87 -14.60 5.61
C GLU A 262 22.78 -13.91 6.99
N ALA A 263 23.32 -12.68 7.09
CA ALA A 263 23.30 -11.89 8.31
C ALA A 263 21.91 -11.32 8.68
N SER A 264 21.04 -11.11 7.69
CA SER A 264 19.71 -10.50 7.83
C SER A 264 18.71 -11.32 8.64
N TRP A 265 17.81 -10.62 9.34
CA TRP A 265 16.62 -11.19 9.98
C TRP A 265 15.57 -11.61 8.95
N THR A 266 14.81 -12.65 9.29
CA THR A 266 13.64 -13.09 8.50
C THR A 266 12.50 -12.07 8.57
N ARG A 267 11.57 -12.10 7.60
CA ARG A 267 10.37 -11.23 7.60
C ARG A 267 9.52 -11.39 8.87
N VAL A 268 9.39 -12.62 9.38
CA VAL A 268 8.68 -12.95 10.63
C VAL A 268 9.30 -12.25 11.84
N GLU A 269 10.63 -12.14 11.89
CA GLU A 269 11.31 -11.42 12.97
C GLU A 269 11.24 -9.91 12.81
N ARG A 270 11.39 -9.41 11.57
CA ARG A 270 11.31 -7.99 11.24
C ARG A 270 9.93 -7.37 11.47
N ARG A 271 8.84 -8.15 11.55
CA ARG A 271 7.51 -7.64 11.95
C ARG A 271 7.25 -7.64 13.46
N ASN A 272 8.11 -8.24 14.28
CA ASN A 272 7.86 -8.33 15.72
C ASN A 272 8.29 -7.03 16.43
N ARG A 273 7.30 -6.25 16.89
CA ARG A 273 7.50 -4.89 17.41
C ARG A 273 8.37 -4.82 18.67
N ASP A 274 8.42 -5.89 19.48
CA ASP A 274 9.31 -5.97 20.64
C ASP A 274 10.76 -6.19 20.19
N LYS A 275 10.97 -7.13 19.26
CA LYS A 275 12.30 -7.41 18.68
C LYS A 275 12.88 -6.19 17.97
N THR A 276 12.04 -5.36 17.33
CA THR A 276 12.50 -4.18 16.59
C THR A 276 12.70 -2.92 17.46
N TYR A 277 12.43 -2.96 18.77
CA TYR A 277 12.60 -1.81 19.66
C TYR A 277 13.79 -2.01 20.61
N ASN A 278 15.01 -1.70 20.14
CA ASN A 278 16.23 -1.75 20.94
C ASN A 278 16.84 -0.34 21.02
N PRO A 279 16.55 0.46 22.06
CA PRO A 279 17.16 1.78 22.21
C PRO A 279 18.66 1.64 22.50
N ALA A 280 19.49 2.46 21.86
CA ALA A 280 20.94 2.51 22.05
C ALA A 280 21.47 3.95 21.93
N THR A 281 22.49 4.27 22.69
CA THR A 281 23.31 5.49 22.50
C THR A 281 24.26 5.34 21.32
N LEU A 282 24.83 6.46 20.86
CA LEU A 282 25.89 6.47 19.84
C LEU A 282 27.11 5.64 20.27
N ALA A 283 27.46 5.63 21.56
CA ALA A 283 28.57 4.85 22.08
C ALA A 283 28.30 3.32 22.04
N GLU A 284 27.08 2.90 22.39
CA GLU A 284 26.66 1.50 22.31
C GLU A 284 26.57 1.01 20.87
N LEU A 285 26.07 1.85 19.94
CA LEU A 285 26.14 1.57 18.50
C LEU A 285 27.59 1.38 18.04
N GLN A 286 28.49 2.29 18.43
CA GLN A 286 29.89 2.25 18.03
C GLN A 286 30.63 1.01 18.58
N ALA A 287 30.25 0.53 19.76
CA ALA A 287 30.74 -0.72 20.34
C ALA A 287 30.11 -1.98 19.69
N LEU A 288 28.84 -1.91 19.28
CA LEU A 288 28.13 -2.99 18.59
C LEU A 288 28.63 -3.20 17.14
N THR A 289 29.16 -2.16 16.50
CA THR A 289 29.65 -2.21 15.11
C THR A 289 31.14 -1.86 14.98
N PRO A 290 32.07 -2.68 15.51
CA PRO A 290 33.50 -2.45 15.34
C PRO A 290 33.86 -2.45 13.84
N GLY A 291 34.61 -1.43 13.41
CA GLY A 291 34.96 -1.22 11.99
C GLY A 291 33.95 -0.39 11.17
N TYR A 292 32.87 0.11 11.79
CA TYR A 292 31.95 1.07 11.18
C TYR A 292 31.93 2.37 12.00
N ASP A 293 32.43 3.47 11.42
CA ASP A 293 32.53 4.77 12.12
C ASP A 293 31.21 5.55 12.03
N TRP A 294 30.43 5.51 13.11
CA TRP A 294 29.15 6.20 13.19
C TRP A 294 29.30 7.72 13.21
N ASN A 295 30.36 8.27 13.81
CA ASN A 295 30.56 9.72 13.86
C ASN A 295 30.72 10.27 12.44
N ARG A 296 31.53 9.57 11.63
CA ARG A 296 31.76 9.95 10.23
C ARG A 296 30.59 9.65 9.31
N TYR A 297 29.82 8.58 9.56
CA TYR A 297 28.56 8.33 8.85
C TYR A 297 27.55 9.47 9.13
N LEU A 298 27.27 9.77 10.41
CA LEU A 298 26.24 10.73 10.81
C LEU A 298 26.53 12.16 10.34
N VAL A 299 27.80 12.58 10.24
CA VAL A 299 28.18 13.88 9.63
C VAL A 299 27.71 13.99 8.18
N GLY A 300 27.58 12.89 7.44
CA GLY A 300 27.02 12.89 6.09
C GLY A 300 25.49 13.01 6.03
N THR A 301 24.79 12.63 7.12
CA THR A 301 23.33 12.44 7.14
C THR A 301 22.53 13.72 7.32
N GLU A 302 23.15 14.89 7.47
CA GLU A 302 22.50 16.18 7.78
C GLU A 302 21.68 16.21 9.09
N LEU A 303 21.65 15.12 9.88
CA LEU A 303 21.03 15.07 11.21
C LEU A 303 21.66 16.08 12.18
N PRO A 304 20.88 16.66 13.11
CA PRO A 304 21.44 17.34 14.29
C PRO A 304 22.14 16.31 15.21
N LYS A 305 22.69 16.76 16.33
CA LYS A 305 23.24 15.84 17.35
C LYS A 305 22.16 14.86 17.85
N VAL A 306 22.37 13.57 17.63
CA VAL A 306 21.48 12.48 18.08
C VAL A 306 22.16 11.70 19.21
N ASP A 307 21.57 11.73 20.40
CA ASP A 307 22.09 11.01 21.58
C ASP A 307 21.53 9.57 21.73
N ARG A 308 20.43 9.25 21.03
CA ARG A 308 19.74 7.94 21.12
C ARG A 308 19.13 7.53 19.78
N PHE A 309 19.30 6.27 19.43
CA PHE A 309 18.75 5.59 18.26
C PHE A 309 17.86 4.41 18.67
N ILE A 310 16.89 4.03 17.82
CA ILE A 310 16.14 2.77 17.96
C ILE A 310 16.66 1.77 16.92
N VAL A 311 17.34 0.72 17.39
CA VAL A 311 17.98 -0.29 16.55
C VAL A 311 16.98 -1.39 16.21
N THR A 312 16.56 -1.45 14.95
CA THR A 312 15.46 -2.34 14.49
C THR A 312 15.86 -3.80 14.29
N THR A 313 17.15 -4.08 14.16
CA THR A 313 17.71 -5.36 13.70
C THR A 313 19.03 -5.68 14.45
N ASN A 314 19.02 -5.49 15.76
CA ASN A 314 20.24 -5.36 16.59
C ASN A 314 21.26 -6.50 16.46
N THR A 315 20.85 -7.77 16.33
CA THR A 315 21.80 -8.89 16.16
C THR A 315 22.35 -9.04 14.73
N SER A 316 21.82 -8.28 13.76
CA SER A 316 22.38 -8.15 12.42
C SER A 316 23.52 -7.12 12.36
N PHE A 317 23.44 -6.05 13.16
CA PHE A 317 24.41 -4.94 13.17
C PHE A 317 25.89 -5.39 13.31
N PRO A 318 26.29 -6.22 14.28
CA PRO A 318 27.68 -6.66 14.41
C PRO A 318 28.13 -7.52 13.21
N LYS A 319 27.23 -8.31 12.63
CA LYS A 319 27.51 -9.12 11.43
C LYS A 319 27.72 -8.22 10.22
N TYR A 320 26.85 -7.24 10.01
CA TYR A 320 26.94 -6.24 8.95
C TYR A 320 28.23 -5.43 9.05
N ALA A 321 28.58 -4.97 10.26
CA ALA A 321 29.83 -4.27 10.52
C ALA A 321 31.06 -5.12 10.18
N LYS A 322 31.06 -6.41 10.56
CA LYS A 322 32.13 -7.35 10.17
C LYS A 322 32.18 -7.57 8.66
N ILE A 323 31.05 -7.81 8.00
CA ILE A 323 31.01 -8.02 6.54
C ILE A 323 31.53 -6.77 5.81
N TYR A 324 31.17 -5.56 6.27
CA TYR A 324 31.73 -4.31 5.78
C TYR A 324 33.25 -4.19 6.03
N ALA A 325 33.72 -4.53 7.23
CA ALA A 325 35.13 -4.49 7.62
C ALA A 325 35.99 -5.50 6.83
N ASP A 326 35.44 -6.67 6.49
CA ASP A 326 36.12 -7.73 5.72
C ASP A 326 36.10 -7.48 4.20
N THR A 327 35.10 -6.78 3.65
CA THR A 327 34.90 -6.66 2.19
C THR A 327 35.89 -5.69 1.54
N PRO A 328 36.53 -5.99 0.39
CA PRO A 328 37.44 -5.07 -0.30
C PRO A 328 36.80 -3.74 -0.70
N LEU A 329 37.56 -2.64 -0.61
CA LEU A 329 37.05 -1.30 -0.93
C LEU A 329 36.54 -1.17 -2.37
N GLU A 330 37.22 -1.79 -3.35
CA GLU A 330 36.78 -1.74 -4.74
C GLU A 330 35.48 -2.53 -4.98
N THR A 331 35.22 -3.60 -4.22
CA THR A 331 33.90 -4.29 -4.22
C THR A 331 32.82 -3.38 -3.66
N LEU A 332 33.10 -2.65 -2.58
CA LEU A 332 32.17 -1.66 -2.00
C LEU A 332 31.88 -0.50 -2.98
N LYS A 333 32.92 -0.01 -3.68
CA LYS A 333 32.78 1.02 -4.73
C LYS A 333 31.99 0.51 -5.94
N ALA A 334 32.23 -0.71 -6.40
CA ALA A 334 31.45 -1.31 -7.49
C ALA A 334 29.98 -1.54 -7.08
N TRP A 335 29.73 -2.02 -5.86
CA TRP A 335 28.39 -2.13 -5.29
C TRP A 335 27.68 -0.77 -5.26
N GLN A 336 28.36 0.28 -4.81
CA GLN A 336 27.83 1.64 -4.79
C GLN A 336 27.53 2.17 -6.21
N ALA A 337 28.39 1.88 -7.19
CA ALA A 337 28.18 2.24 -8.58
C ALA A 337 26.97 1.51 -9.21
N PHE A 338 26.81 0.23 -8.89
CA PHE A 338 25.60 -0.53 -9.25
C PHE A 338 24.35 0.10 -8.63
N LYS A 339 24.35 0.41 -7.33
CA LYS A 339 23.20 1.01 -6.62
C LYS A 339 22.77 2.36 -7.20
N VAL A 340 23.71 3.26 -7.50
CA VAL A 340 23.44 4.54 -8.18
C VAL A 340 22.83 4.33 -9.56
N THR A 341 23.28 3.30 -10.29
CA THR A 341 22.80 3.02 -11.65
C THR A 341 21.41 2.37 -11.65
N ASP A 342 21.18 1.39 -10.75
CA ASP A 342 19.90 0.70 -10.60
C ASP A 342 18.80 1.62 -10.03
N SER A 343 19.11 2.51 -9.08
CA SER A 343 18.13 3.49 -8.58
C SER A 343 17.78 4.55 -9.63
N GLY A 344 18.76 5.02 -10.40
CA GLY A 344 18.55 6.02 -11.46
C GLY A 344 17.87 5.49 -12.73
N ALA A 345 17.92 4.19 -13.00
CA ALA A 345 17.69 3.61 -14.33
C ALA A 345 16.39 4.04 -15.05
N SER A 346 15.26 4.16 -14.32
CA SER A 346 13.97 4.56 -14.90
C SER A 346 13.90 6.02 -15.40
N MET A 347 14.85 6.85 -14.98
CA MET A 347 15.00 8.27 -15.34
C MET A 347 16.06 8.52 -16.42
N LEU A 348 16.81 7.50 -16.82
CA LEU A 348 17.86 7.58 -17.83
C LEU A 348 17.33 7.09 -19.19
N SER A 349 18.21 7.06 -20.20
CA SER A 349 17.92 6.56 -21.54
C SER A 349 17.35 5.14 -21.55
N LYS A 350 16.66 4.80 -22.63
CA LYS A 350 15.93 3.54 -22.84
C LYS A 350 16.77 2.31 -22.52
N ARG A 351 18.08 2.33 -22.82
CA ARG A 351 19.00 1.21 -22.53
C ARG A 351 19.14 0.87 -21.04
N PHE A 352 18.92 1.83 -20.14
CA PHE A 352 18.88 1.59 -18.69
C PHE A 352 17.48 1.21 -18.23
N ALA A 353 16.45 1.94 -18.68
CA ALA A 353 15.06 1.67 -18.30
C ALA A 353 14.58 0.28 -18.76
N ASP A 354 14.97 -0.16 -19.97
CA ASP A 354 14.71 -1.51 -20.47
C ASP A 354 15.46 -2.57 -19.65
N ALA A 355 16.75 -2.36 -19.35
CA ALA A 355 17.54 -3.31 -18.57
C ALA A 355 16.97 -3.49 -17.16
N GLN A 356 16.56 -2.39 -16.51
CA GLN A 356 15.84 -2.43 -15.24
C GLN A 356 14.50 -3.14 -15.39
N PHE A 357 13.71 -2.84 -16.42
CA PHE A 357 12.41 -3.49 -16.64
C PHE A 357 12.54 -5.02 -16.80
N GLU A 358 13.42 -5.47 -17.71
CA GLU A 358 13.63 -6.88 -18.05
C GLU A 358 14.03 -7.71 -16.83
N PHE A 359 14.83 -7.15 -15.91
CA PHE A 359 15.12 -7.84 -14.65
C PHE A 359 14.04 -7.63 -13.58
N ARG A 360 13.80 -6.37 -13.18
CA ARG A 360 13.00 -6.03 -11.98
C ARG A 360 11.53 -6.43 -12.07
N ASN A 361 10.93 -6.38 -13.26
CA ASN A 361 9.50 -6.60 -13.45
C ASN A 361 9.23 -7.90 -14.21
N LYS A 362 9.99 -8.15 -15.29
CA LYS A 362 9.80 -9.32 -16.16
C LYS A 362 10.44 -10.59 -15.60
N THR A 363 11.72 -10.56 -15.24
CA THR A 363 12.42 -11.76 -14.70
C THR A 363 12.00 -12.11 -13.27
N LEU A 364 11.83 -11.12 -12.39
CA LEU A 364 11.47 -11.36 -10.99
C LEU A 364 9.97 -11.64 -10.78
N ALA A 365 9.08 -10.87 -11.44
CA ALA A 365 7.63 -10.91 -11.19
C ALA A 365 6.79 -11.38 -12.40
N GLY A 366 7.41 -11.68 -13.55
CA GLY A 366 6.74 -12.23 -14.72
C GLY A 366 5.98 -11.23 -15.60
N GLN A 367 6.24 -9.92 -15.50
CA GLN A 367 5.54 -8.90 -16.29
C GLN A 367 5.95 -8.92 -17.78
N PRO A 368 5.05 -9.19 -18.75
CA PRO A 368 5.42 -9.27 -20.16
C PRO A 368 5.98 -7.98 -20.78
N GLU A 369 5.33 -6.84 -20.52
CA GLU A 369 5.62 -5.55 -21.17
C GLU A 369 5.80 -4.41 -20.15
N GLN A 370 6.58 -3.38 -20.52
CA GLN A 370 6.79 -2.21 -19.68
C GLN A 370 5.57 -1.27 -19.74
N ARG A 371 5.07 -0.82 -18.58
CA ARG A 371 3.99 0.18 -18.48
C ARG A 371 4.25 1.38 -19.41
N PRO A 372 3.25 1.84 -20.20
CA PRO A 372 3.36 3.01 -21.07
C PRO A 372 4.02 4.23 -20.40
N ARG A 373 4.71 5.07 -21.19
CA ARG A 373 5.47 6.22 -20.64
C ARG A 373 4.61 7.12 -19.77
N TRP A 374 3.35 7.38 -20.15
CA TRP A 374 2.40 8.18 -19.38
C TRP A 374 2.07 7.56 -18.00
N LYS A 375 1.86 6.22 -17.91
CA LYS A 375 1.62 5.51 -16.63
C LYS A 375 2.82 5.67 -15.68
N ARG A 376 4.03 5.53 -16.23
CA ARG A 376 5.29 5.79 -15.49
C ARG A 376 5.40 7.25 -15.07
N ALA A 377 5.08 8.21 -15.95
CA ALA A 377 5.10 9.64 -15.67
C ALA A 377 4.13 10.05 -14.54
N VAL A 378 2.89 9.56 -14.59
CA VAL A 378 1.89 9.72 -13.52
C VAL A 378 2.42 9.18 -12.19
N SER A 379 3.07 8.02 -12.20
CA SER A 379 3.67 7.42 -11.00
C SER A 379 4.80 8.30 -10.42
N GLN A 380 5.65 8.89 -11.28
CA GLN A 380 6.73 9.78 -10.83
C GLN A 380 6.23 11.12 -10.28
N VAL A 381 5.24 11.74 -10.93
CA VAL A 381 4.63 12.99 -10.45
C VAL A 381 3.88 12.77 -9.13
N ASN A 382 3.19 11.63 -8.96
CA ASN A 382 2.63 11.21 -7.67
C ASN A 382 3.71 11.04 -6.59
N GLY A 383 4.87 10.49 -6.94
CA GLY A 383 6.00 10.36 -6.01
C GLY A 383 6.60 11.71 -5.59
N MET A 384 6.63 12.70 -6.48
CA MET A 384 7.25 14.01 -6.20
C MET A 384 6.30 15.05 -5.58
N LEU A 385 5.02 15.00 -5.93
CA LEU A 385 4.02 16.06 -5.66
C LEU A 385 2.67 15.47 -5.21
N GLY A 386 2.71 14.30 -4.57
CA GLY A 386 1.54 13.45 -4.31
C GLY A 386 0.37 14.13 -3.58
N GLU A 387 0.62 14.98 -2.60
CA GLU A 387 -0.45 15.73 -1.92
C GLU A 387 -1.03 16.86 -2.79
N ALA A 388 -0.19 17.59 -3.54
CA ALA A 388 -0.67 18.62 -4.45
C ALA A 388 -1.55 18.04 -5.57
N VAL A 389 -1.20 16.84 -6.07
CA VAL A 389 -2.05 16.07 -6.99
C VAL A 389 -3.30 15.54 -6.28
N GLY A 390 -3.19 15.10 -5.03
CA GLY A 390 -4.31 14.58 -4.23
C GLY A 390 -5.37 15.63 -3.90
N LYS A 391 -4.96 16.88 -3.71
CA LYS A 391 -5.80 18.07 -3.51
C LYS A 391 -6.71 18.35 -4.71
N GLU A 392 -6.14 18.31 -5.93
CA GLU A 392 -6.91 18.38 -7.17
C GLU A 392 -7.79 17.12 -7.36
N TYR A 393 -7.29 15.93 -7.02
CA TYR A 393 -8.04 14.67 -7.12
C TYR A 393 -9.32 14.67 -6.28
N VAL A 394 -9.27 15.12 -5.02
CA VAL A 394 -10.48 15.15 -4.18
C VAL A 394 -11.45 16.25 -4.57
N ALA A 395 -10.95 17.39 -5.05
CA ALA A 395 -11.79 18.46 -5.59
C ALA A 395 -12.57 18.02 -6.84
N ALA A 396 -11.98 17.16 -7.67
CA ALA A 396 -12.60 16.64 -8.89
C ALA A 396 -13.45 15.37 -8.69
N TYR A 397 -13.08 14.49 -7.75
CA TYR A 397 -13.58 13.10 -7.74
C TYR A 397 -14.07 12.55 -6.39
N PHE A 398 -14.09 13.34 -5.31
CA PHE A 398 -14.53 12.85 -3.98
C PHE A 398 -15.68 13.69 -3.39
N PRO A 399 -16.95 13.29 -3.59
CA PRO A 399 -18.10 14.07 -3.11
C PRO A 399 -18.24 14.00 -1.57
N PRO A 400 -18.66 15.09 -0.90
CA PRO A 400 -18.78 15.12 0.57
C PRO A 400 -19.70 14.05 1.18
N GLU A 401 -20.71 13.59 0.44
CA GLU A 401 -21.62 12.52 0.85
C GLU A 401 -20.88 11.20 1.15
N SER A 402 -19.85 10.85 0.37
CA SER A 402 -19.04 9.66 0.60
C SER A 402 -18.31 9.72 1.94
N LYS A 403 -17.80 10.91 2.34
CA LYS A 403 -17.18 11.11 3.67
C LYS A 403 -18.22 10.95 4.79
N ALA A 404 -19.45 11.42 4.59
CA ALA A 404 -20.54 11.27 5.56
C ALA A 404 -21.02 9.81 5.71
N LYS A 405 -21.24 9.10 4.61
CA LYS A 405 -21.62 7.67 4.62
C LYS A 405 -20.52 6.81 5.27
N MET A 406 -19.25 7.08 4.98
CA MET A 406 -18.11 6.41 5.62
C MET A 406 -18.01 6.66 7.13
N LEU A 407 -18.31 7.87 7.60
CA LEU A 407 -18.35 8.14 9.05
C LEU A 407 -19.42 7.32 9.77
N SER A 408 -20.57 7.02 9.14
CA SER A 408 -21.56 6.08 9.71
C SER A 408 -21.00 4.67 9.80
N LEU A 409 -20.46 4.13 8.69
CA LEU A 409 -19.92 2.77 8.65
C LEU A 409 -18.84 2.55 9.73
N VAL A 410 -17.95 3.53 9.95
CA VAL A 410 -16.96 3.47 11.03
C VAL A 410 -17.61 3.51 12.42
N ALA A 411 -18.67 4.30 12.63
CA ALA A 411 -19.39 4.34 13.91
C ALA A 411 -20.14 3.04 14.20
N ASP A 412 -20.78 2.45 13.20
CA ASP A 412 -21.49 1.16 13.29
C ASP A 412 -20.49 0.02 13.61
N ILE A 413 -19.33 -0.01 12.95
CA ILE A 413 -18.27 -1.01 13.19
C ILE A 413 -17.57 -0.85 14.54
N ARG A 414 -17.31 0.40 14.99
CA ARG A 414 -16.82 0.64 16.38
C ARG A 414 -17.85 0.19 17.41
N THR A 415 -19.15 0.31 17.12
CA THR A 415 -20.24 -0.15 18.00
C THR A 415 -20.31 -1.68 18.07
N ALA A 416 -20.11 -2.36 16.93
CA ALA A 416 -19.96 -3.81 16.88
C ALA A 416 -18.77 -4.28 17.73
N LEU A 417 -17.55 -3.80 17.49
CA LEU A 417 -16.37 -4.25 18.23
C LEU A 417 -16.48 -3.95 19.74
N LYS A 418 -17.03 -2.79 20.12
CA LYS A 418 -17.33 -2.49 21.53
C LYS A 418 -18.20 -3.59 22.15
N THR A 419 -19.28 -3.95 21.47
CA THR A 419 -20.26 -4.95 21.92
C THR A 419 -19.67 -6.36 21.96
N ARG A 420 -18.73 -6.68 21.07
CA ARG A 420 -17.99 -7.95 21.11
C ARG A 420 -17.00 -8.00 22.26
N ILE A 421 -16.16 -6.97 22.46
CA ILE A 421 -15.20 -6.88 23.58
C ILE A 421 -15.90 -7.13 24.92
N ASP A 422 -17.05 -6.49 25.17
CA ASP A 422 -17.82 -6.70 26.40
C ASP A 422 -18.23 -8.17 26.59
N LYS A 423 -18.55 -8.88 25.49
CA LYS A 423 -19.02 -10.27 25.44
C LYS A 423 -17.93 -11.34 25.26
N LEU A 424 -16.65 -11.00 25.08
CA LEU A 424 -15.59 -12.02 24.88
C LEU A 424 -15.41 -12.89 26.13
N ASP A 425 -15.82 -14.16 26.09
CA ASP A 425 -15.69 -15.09 27.22
C ASP A 425 -14.23 -15.40 27.59
N TRP A 426 -13.31 -15.29 26.61
CA TRP A 426 -11.91 -15.60 26.82
C TRP A 426 -11.13 -14.49 27.52
N MET A 427 -11.58 -13.23 27.47
CA MET A 427 -10.83 -12.06 27.96
C MET A 427 -11.28 -11.64 29.36
N GLY A 428 -10.32 -11.46 30.28
CA GLY A 428 -10.54 -10.95 31.63
C GLY A 428 -11.02 -9.49 31.67
N PRO A 429 -11.72 -9.07 32.75
CA PRO A 429 -12.34 -7.75 32.84
C PRO A 429 -11.33 -6.59 32.81
N GLU A 430 -10.11 -6.78 33.32
CA GLU A 430 -9.05 -5.77 33.24
C GLU A 430 -8.63 -5.50 31.79
N THR A 431 -8.30 -6.55 31.04
CA THR A 431 -7.91 -6.46 29.63
C THR A 431 -9.06 -5.90 28.78
N LYS A 432 -10.34 -6.23 29.09
CA LYS A 432 -11.52 -5.61 28.45
C LYS A 432 -11.55 -4.10 28.63
N VAL A 433 -11.33 -3.59 29.84
CA VAL A 433 -11.29 -2.13 30.10
C VAL A 433 -10.18 -1.45 29.29
N LYS A 434 -9.01 -2.07 29.14
CA LYS A 434 -7.91 -1.55 28.31
C LYS A 434 -8.23 -1.62 26.80
N ALA A 435 -8.88 -2.68 26.34
CA ALA A 435 -9.34 -2.81 24.96
C ALA A 435 -10.39 -1.74 24.61
N GLN A 436 -11.31 -1.44 25.54
CA GLN A 436 -12.28 -0.34 25.38
C GLN A 436 -11.61 1.04 25.41
N ASP A 437 -10.65 1.31 26.30
CA ASP A 437 -9.85 2.56 26.26
C ASP A 437 -9.16 2.74 24.90
N LYS A 438 -8.53 1.68 24.39
CA LYS A 438 -7.92 1.68 23.06
C LYS A 438 -8.93 1.96 21.96
N LEU A 439 -10.07 1.25 21.94
CA LEU A 439 -11.13 1.43 20.95
C LEU A 439 -11.74 2.85 20.97
N ASN A 440 -11.88 3.45 22.16
CA ASN A 440 -12.39 4.82 22.30
C ASN A 440 -11.41 5.87 21.73
N LYS A 441 -10.10 5.64 21.87
CA LYS A 441 -9.03 6.56 21.41
C LYS A 441 -8.67 6.47 19.91
N PHE A 442 -9.29 5.57 19.14
CA PHE A 442 -9.05 5.49 17.68
C PHE A 442 -9.30 6.82 16.97
N THR A 443 -8.26 7.34 16.32
CA THR A 443 -8.35 8.45 15.35
C THR A 443 -8.82 7.92 14.00
N VAL A 444 -9.69 8.66 13.31
CA VAL A 444 -10.32 8.24 12.04
C VAL A 444 -10.08 9.30 10.97
N LYS A 445 -9.44 8.91 9.86
CA LYS A 445 -9.07 9.81 8.74
C LYS A 445 -9.71 9.31 7.45
N ILE A 446 -10.50 10.15 6.77
CA ILE A 446 -11.34 9.74 5.62
C ILE A 446 -11.22 10.76 4.47
N GLY A 447 -10.93 10.25 3.27
CA GLY A 447 -10.79 11.00 2.03
C GLY A 447 -9.40 11.63 1.85
N TYR A 448 -9.10 12.64 2.66
CA TYR A 448 -7.96 13.56 2.47
C TYR A 448 -7.55 14.26 3.78
N PRO A 449 -6.30 14.76 3.88
CA PRO A 449 -5.85 15.56 5.02
C PRO A 449 -6.52 16.93 5.11
N ASP A 450 -6.83 17.36 6.33
CA ASP A 450 -7.38 18.70 6.58
C ASP A 450 -6.28 19.80 6.53
N LYS A 451 -5.00 19.40 6.52
CA LYS A 451 -3.81 20.23 6.39
C LYS A 451 -2.92 19.65 5.28
N TRP A 452 -2.72 20.41 4.20
CA TRP A 452 -1.87 20.00 3.07
C TRP A 452 -0.40 20.40 3.28
N ARG A 453 0.51 19.59 2.74
CA ARG A 453 1.96 19.83 2.72
C ARG A 453 2.34 20.97 1.77
N ASP A 454 3.18 21.89 2.24
CA ASP A 454 3.64 23.04 1.45
C ASP A 454 4.83 22.68 0.55
N TYR A 455 4.61 22.68 -0.77
CA TYR A 455 5.63 22.44 -1.78
C TYR A 455 6.39 23.70 -2.24
N SER A 456 6.23 24.86 -1.58
CA SER A 456 6.87 26.13 -1.95
C SER A 456 8.39 25.97 -2.18
N LYS A 457 9.09 25.44 -1.18
CA LYS A 457 10.55 25.19 -1.15
C LYS A 457 11.04 24.13 -2.16
N LEU A 458 10.18 23.24 -2.69
CA LEU A 458 10.61 22.14 -3.57
C LEU A 458 10.93 22.64 -4.98
N GLU A 459 12.19 22.50 -5.42
CA GLU A 459 12.65 22.94 -6.74
C GLU A 459 12.47 21.84 -7.81
N ILE A 460 11.44 21.99 -8.65
CA ILE A 460 11.22 21.19 -9.86
C ILE A 460 11.74 21.95 -11.08
N LYS A 461 12.53 21.29 -11.94
CA LYS A 461 13.09 21.82 -13.18
C LYS A 461 12.54 21.07 -14.39
N GLU A 462 12.19 21.81 -15.42
CA GLU A 462 11.85 21.24 -16.72
C GLU A 462 13.13 20.73 -17.41
N GLY A 463 13.04 19.58 -18.10
CA GLY A 463 14.20 18.94 -18.75
C GLY A 463 15.17 18.16 -17.84
N ASP A 464 14.91 18.06 -16.52
CA ASP A 464 15.80 17.38 -15.56
C ASP A 464 15.03 16.36 -14.70
N ALA A 465 14.53 15.28 -15.32
CA ALA A 465 13.75 14.24 -14.65
C ALA A 465 14.53 13.55 -13.51
N TYR A 466 15.79 13.19 -13.74
CA TYR A 466 16.64 12.55 -12.75
C TYR A 466 16.97 13.50 -11.59
N GLY A 467 17.36 14.75 -11.85
CA GLY A 467 17.64 15.71 -10.80
C GLY A 467 16.40 16.13 -10.01
N ASN A 468 15.19 16.10 -10.60
CA ASN A 468 13.93 16.26 -9.87
C ASN A 468 13.76 15.16 -8.82
N MET A 469 14.01 13.89 -9.19
CA MET A 469 13.96 12.75 -8.27
C MET A 469 14.87 12.95 -7.05
N ILE A 470 16.14 13.33 -7.29
CA ILE A 470 17.13 13.54 -6.22
C ILE A 470 16.78 14.77 -5.37
N ARG A 471 16.29 15.87 -5.98
CA ARG A 471 15.85 17.06 -5.24
C ARG A 471 14.63 16.79 -4.37
N THR A 472 13.66 16.00 -4.84
CA THR A 472 12.49 15.62 -4.04
C THR A 472 12.91 14.77 -2.84
N GLY A 473 13.62 13.66 -3.05
CA GLY A 473 14.04 12.79 -1.93
C GLY A 473 14.88 13.52 -0.88
N ALA A 474 15.80 14.39 -1.31
CA ALA A 474 16.59 15.21 -0.41
C ALA A 474 15.80 16.36 0.26
N TRP A 475 14.63 16.74 -0.26
CA TRP A 475 13.71 17.70 0.35
C TRP A 475 12.76 17.03 1.34
N ASP A 476 12.27 15.83 1.01
CA ASP A 476 11.49 14.96 1.91
C ASP A 476 12.29 14.63 3.17
N TYR A 477 13.52 14.16 3.00
CA TYR A 477 14.38 13.85 4.14
C TYR A 477 14.71 15.09 4.99
N ARG A 478 14.94 16.26 4.37
CA ARG A 478 15.16 17.50 5.14
C ARG A 478 13.92 17.95 5.90
N HIS A 479 12.72 17.69 5.40
CA HIS A 479 11.49 17.90 6.16
C HIS A 479 11.41 16.99 7.40
N ASP A 480 11.85 15.73 7.28
CA ASP A 480 12.00 14.83 8.43
C ASP A 480 13.04 15.34 9.45
N VAL A 481 14.19 15.85 8.99
CA VAL A 481 15.21 16.45 9.85
C VAL A 481 14.69 17.73 10.55
N GLU A 482 13.98 18.61 9.84
CA GLU A 482 13.36 19.82 10.40
C GLU A 482 12.38 19.48 11.55
N ARG A 483 11.67 18.34 11.49
CA ARG A 483 10.67 17.93 12.50
C ARG A 483 11.19 17.06 13.64
N LEU A 484 12.40 16.47 13.56
CA LEU A 484 12.93 15.53 14.56
C LEU A 484 12.83 15.99 16.03
N ASN A 485 13.06 17.28 16.29
CA ASN A 485 13.01 17.87 17.64
C ASN A 485 11.68 18.60 17.94
N GLN A 486 10.66 18.44 17.09
CA GLN A 486 9.33 19.02 17.25
C GLN A 486 8.34 17.98 17.82
N PRO A 487 7.18 18.40 18.36
CA PRO A 487 6.08 17.48 18.66
C PRO A 487 5.61 16.74 17.40
N VAL A 488 5.10 15.52 17.59
CA VAL A 488 4.54 14.70 16.50
C VAL A 488 3.27 15.34 15.93
N ASP A 489 3.23 15.56 14.62
CA ASP A 489 2.04 16.10 13.95
C ASP A 489 1.07 14.97 13.61
N LYS A 490 0.13 14.72 14.54
CA LYS A 490 -0.92 13.70 14.35
C LYS A 490 -1.94 14.05 13.25
N SER A 491 -1.83 15.20 12.57
CA SER A 491 -2.67 15.50 11.38
C SER A 491 -2.12 14.93 10.07
N GLU A 492 -0.84 14.55 9.99
CA GLU A 492 -0.21 13.98 8.80
C GLU A 492 -0.83 12.65 8.32
N TRP A 493 -0.61 12.29 7.05
CA TRP A 493 -1.12 11.05 6.44
C TRP A 493 0.03 10.25 5.83
N GLY A 494 0.03 8.93 6.06
CA GLY A 494 0.98 7.99 5.44
C GLY A 494 0.66 7.60 3.99
N MET A 495 -0.44 8.08 3.43
CA MET A 495 -0.89 7.80 2.05
C MET A 495 -1.59 9.02 1.44
N THR A 496 -1.41 9.23 0.14
CA THR A 496 -2.07 10.32 -0.60
C THR A 496 -3.53 9.97 -0.93
N PRO A 497 -4.44 10.95 -1.08
CA PRO A 497 -5.86 10.71 -1.35
C PRO A 497 -6.17 9.79 -2.56
N GLN A 498 -5.32 9.84 -3.58
CA GLN A 498 -5.43 9.04 -4.81
C GLN A 498 -4.86 7.60 -4.69
N THR A 499 -4.36 7.22 -3.51
CA THR A 499 -3.87 5.85 -3.23
C THR A 499 -5.03 4.89 -3.02
N VAL A 500 -5.06 3.77 -3.77
CA VAL A 500 -6.04 2.69 -3.61
C VAL A 500 -5.53 1.70 -2.56
N ASN A 501 -5.64 2.08 -1.30
CA ASN A 501 -5.39 1.22 -0.13
C ASN A 501 -6.05 1.81 1.12
N ALA A 502 -5.89 1.18 2.29
CA ALA A 502 -6.13 1.75 3.62
C ALA A 502 -4.93 1.47 4.55
N TYR A 503 -4.91 2.02 5.77
CA TYR A 503 -3.93 1.61 6.78
C TYR A 503 -4.36 1.88 8.24
N TYR A 504 -3.82 1.06 9.16
CA TYR A 504 -3.71 1.30 10.60
C TYR A 504 -2.27 1.69 10.98
N ASN A 505 -2.12 2.68 11.87
CA ASN A 505 -0.84 3.01 12.48
C ASN A 505 -0.91 2.87 14.00
N SER A 506 -0.17 1.89 14.54
CA SER A 506 -0.19 1.52 15.97
C SER A 506 0.36 2.58 16.91
N VAL A 507 1.16 3.54 16.42
CA VAL A 507 1.81 4.57 17.25
C VAL A 507 0.95 5.85 17.30
N ASN A 508 0.20 6.15 16.24
CA ASN A 508 -0.83 7.20 16.29
C ASN A 508 -2.18 6.68 16.83
N ASN A 509 -2.39 5.36 16.84
CA ASN A 509 -3.68 4.68 17.05
C ASN A 509 -4.77 5.23 16.11
N GLU A 510 -4.46 5.24 14.81
CA GLU A 510 -5.31 5.81 13.74
C GLU A 510 -5.64 4.79 12.65
N ILE A 511 -6.83 4.92 12.04
CA ILE A 511 -7.26 4.22 10.82
C ILE A 511 -7.53 5.23 9.71
N VAL A 512 -7.07 4.93 8.50
CA VAL A 512 -6.98 5.92 7.41
C VAL A 512 -7.46 5.35 6.08
N PHE A 513 -8.41 6.04 5.46
CA PHE A 513 -9.05 5.64 4.19
C PHE A 513 -8.96 6.77 3.15
N PRO A 514 -7.90 6.77 2.30
CA PRO A 514 -7.79 7.65 1.13
C PRO A 514 -9.01 7.65 0.22
N ALA A 515 -9.32 8.79 -0.39
CA ALA A 515 -10.49 8.95 -1.28
C ALA A 515 -10.59 7.89 -2.39
N ALA A 516 -9.47 7.37 -2.89
CA ALA A 516 -9.46 6.41 -3.98
C ALA A 516 -9.87 4.97 -3.61
N ILE A 517 -9.79 4.53 -2.34
CA ILE A 517 -10.37 3.23 -1.94
C ILE A 517 -11.90 3.30 -1.77
N LEU A 518 -12.46 4.51 -1.68
CA LEU A 518 -13.88 4.79 -1.45
C LEU A 518 -14.69 4.75 -2.75
N GLN A 519 -14.49 3.66 -3.51
CA GLN A 519 -15.00 3.45 -4.86
C GLN A 519 -15.44 2.00 -5.09
N ALA A 520 -16.29 1.77 -6.09
CA ALA A 520 -16.86 0.46 -6.36
C ALA A 520 -15.81 -0.51 -6.91
N PRO A 521 -15.67 -1.74 -6.35
CA PRO A 521 -16.70 -2.45 -5.59
C PRO A 521 -16.53 -2.44 -4.06
N PHE A 522 -15.61 -1.64 -3.50
CA PHE A 522 -15.46 -1.52 -2.04
C PHE A 522 -16.58 -0.67 -1.46
N PHE A 523 -16.79 0.52 -2.03
CA PHE A 523 -17.84 1.45 -1.62
C PHE A 523 -18.54 2.06 -2.83
N HIS A 524 -19.87 2.09 -2.83
CA HIS A 524 -20.63 2.93 -3.74
C HIS A 524 -21.84 3.52 -3.00
N PRO A 525 -22.10 4.84 -3.09
CA PRO A 525 -23.16 5.48 -2.30
C PRO A 525 -24.55 4.90 -2.59
N ASP A 526 -24.77 4.35 -3.79
CA ASP A 526 -26.05 3.78 -4.23
C ASP A 526 -26.10 2.23 -4.21
N ALA A 527 -25.08 1.55 -3.69
CA ALA A 527 -25.11 0.09 -3.54
C ALA A 527 -25.97 -0.35 -2.33
N ASP A 528 -26.47 -1.58 -2.36
CA ASP A 528 -27.16 -2.18 -1.21
C ASP A 528 -26.22 -2.17 0.01
N PRO A 529 -26.70 -1.79 1.21
CA PRO A 529 -25.83 -1.68 2.38
C PRO A 529 -25.05 -2.94 2.70
N ALA A 530 -25.57 -4.15 2.45
CA ALA A 530 -24.85 -5.39 2.72
C ALA A 530 -23.59 -5.53 1.86
N ILE A 531 -23.59 -5.01 0.62
CA ILE A 531 -22.37 -4.94 -0.20
C ILE A 531 -21.39 -3.89 0.34
N ASN A 532 -21.86 -2.72 0.75
CA ASN A 532 -20.97 -1.72 1.38
C ASN A 532 -20.37 -2.22 2.70
N TYR A 533 -21.11 -3.00 3.50
CA TYR A 533 -20.55 -3.68 4.68
C TYR A 533 -19.58 -4.80 4.30
N GLY A 534 -19.91 -5.69 3.37
CA GLY A 534 -19.02 -6.76 2.92
C GLY A 534 -17.73 -6.28 2.24
N GLY A 535 -17.80 -5.15 1.54
CA GLY A 535 -16.67 -4.47 0.91
C GLY A 535 -15.92 -3.55 1.88
N ILE A 536 -16.17 -2.25 1.81
CA ILE A 536 -15.44 -1.25 2.61
C ILE A 536 -15.66 -1.42 4.12
N GLY A 537 -16.80 -1.95 4.57
CA GLY A 537 -17.01 -2.29 5.98
C GLY A 537 -16.04 -3.39 6.46
N GLY A 538 -15.79 -4.39 5.63
CA GLY A 538 -14.76 -5.41 5.86
C GLY A 538 -13.37 -4.79 6.01
N VAL A 539 -13.03 -3.83 5.13
CA VAL A 539 -11.76 -3.07 5.22
C VAL A 539 -11.71 -2.20 6.48
N ILE A 540 -12.79 -1.49 6.85
CA ILE A 540 -12.83 -0.68 8.08
C ILE A 540 -12.63 -1.56 9.32
N GLY A 541 -13.30 -2.71 9.39
CA GLY A 541 -13.12 -3.67 10.47
C GLY A 541 -11.73 -4.33 10.46
N HIS A 542 -11.09 -4.45 9.30
CA HIS A 542 -9.72 -4.92 9.14
C HIS A 542 -8.71 -3.93 9.73
N GLU A 543 -8.79 -2.65 9.37
CA GLU A 543 -7.92 -1.60 9.96
C GLU A 543 -8.14 -1.43 11.47
N ILE A 544 -9.37 -1.60 11.96
CA ILE A 544 -9.64 -1.63 13.40
C ILE A 544 -9.06 -2.91 14.02
N GLY A 545 -9.16 -4.05 13.35
CA GLY A 545 -8.59 -5.33 13.74
C GLY A 545 -7.08 -5.30 13.90
N HIS A 546 -6.36 -4.57 13.03
CA HIS A 546 -4.93 -4.31 13.19
C HIS A 546 -4.57 -3.59 14.50
N GLY A 547 -5.49 -2.85 15.13
CA GLY A 547 -5.27 -2.33 16.49
C GLY A 547 -5.17 -3.40 17.57
N PHE A 548 -5.61 -4.61 17.27
CA PHE A 548 -5.69 -5.73 18.20
C PHE A 548 -5.08 -7.03 17.63
N ASP A 549 -4.28 -6.93 16.55
CA ASP A 549 -3.54 -8.07 15.99
C ASP A 549 -2.32 -8.48 16.84
N ASP A 550 -1.57 -9.50 16.39
CA ASP A 550 -0.42 -10.08 17.12
C ASP A 550 0.69 -9.07 17.48
N GLN A 551 0.73 -7.90 16.83
CA GLN A 551 1.67 -6.80 17.10
C GLN A 551 0.96 -5.50 17.47
N GLY A 552 -0.23 -5.25 16.93
CA GLY A 552 -1.08 -4.11 17.26
C GLY A 552 -1.55 -4.12 18.71
N ARG A 553 -1.86 -5.29 19.26
CA ARG A 553 -2.22 -5.46 20.68
C ARG A 553 -1.14 -5.02 21.66
N LYS A 554 0.10 -4.81 21.19
CA LYS A 554 1.25 -4.38 21.99
C LYS A 554 1.38 -2.86 22.10
N SER A 555 0.57 -2.09 21.35
CA SER A 555 0.35 -0.67 21.65
C SER A 555 -0.94 -0.50 22.41
N ASP A 556 -0.95 0.39 23.41
CA ASP A 556 -2.17 0.81 24.10
C ASP A 556 -3.03 1.79 23.25
N GLY A 557 -3.99 2.46 23.88
CA GLY A 557 -4.85 3.45 23.23
C GLY A 557 -4.18 4.79 22.89
N ASP A 558 -3.07 5.12 23.56
CA ASP A 558 -2.30 6.35 23.32
C ASP A 558 -1.15 6.12 22.29
N GLY A 559 -0.94 4.86 21.92
CA GLY A 559 0.02 4.37 20.92
C GLY A 559 1.26 3.68 21.52
N VAL A 560 1.42 3.70 22.84
CA VAL A 560 2.65 3.32 23.55
C VAL A 560 2.85 1.81 23.49
N LEU A 561 4.02 1.37 22.98
CA LEU A 561 4.49 -0.01 22.94
C LEU A 561 4.79 -0.52 24.36
N ARG A 562 3.77 -1.08 25.00
CA ARG A 562 3.81 -1.72 26.32
C ARG A 562 2.78 -2.85 26.36
N ASP A 563 3.04 -3.88 27.16
CA ASP A 563 1.98 -4.83 27.49
C ASP A 563 0.93 -4.15 28.39
N TRP A 564 -0.33 -4.48 28.14
CA TRP A 564 -1.51 -4.02 28.88
C TRP A 564 -2.52 -5.16 29.11
N TRP A 565 -2.15 -6.39 28.77
CA TRP A 565 -2.95 -7.59 28.92
C TRP A 565 -2.53 -8.35 30.18
N THR A 566 -3.43 -9.14 30.74
CA THR A 566 -3.00 -10.20 31.66
C THR A 566 -2.25 -11.29 30.90
N ALA A 567 -1.31 -11.97 31.57
CA ALA A 567 -0.58 -13.09 30.96
C ALA A 567 -1.52 -14.25 30.54
N GLU A 568 -2.64 -14.41 31.24
CA GLU A 568 -3.67 -15.40 30.92
C GLU A 568 -4.41 -15.05 29.61
N ASP A 569 -4.85 -13.80 29.46
CA ASP A 569 -5.52 -13.33 28.24
C ASP A 569 -4.59 -13.35 27.03
N ALA A 570 -3.33 -12.97 27.24
CA ALA A 570 -2.29 -13.05 26.21
C ALA A 570 -2.05 -14.50 25.77
N ALA A 571 -2.03 -15.47 26.69
CA ALA A 571 -1.89 -16.89 26.37
C ALA A 571 -3.09 -17.43 25.57
N LYS A 572 -4.33 -17.08 25.95
CA LYS A 572 -5.54 -17.47 25.21
C LYS A 572 -5.59 -16.90 23.80
N PHE A 573 -5.23 -15.62 23.63
CA PHE A 573 -5.11 -15.01 22.30
C PHE A 573 -4.01 -15.67 21.46
N ASN A 574 -2.82 -15.89 22.04
CA ASN A 574 -1.73 -16.55 21.33
C ASN A 574 -2.14 -17.95 20.85
N ALA A 575 -2.89 -18.73 21.64
CA ALA A 575 -3.39 -20.04 21.24
C ALA A 575 -4.37 -19.99 20.05
N GLN A 576 -5.23 -18.96 19.97
CA GLN A 576 -6.10 -18.73 18.80
C GLN A 576 -5.31 -18.25 17.57
N ALA A 577 -4.30 -17.41 17.77
CA ALA A 577 -3.40 -16.94 16.72
C ALA A 577 -2.56 -18.10 16.15
N ASP A 578 -1.92 -18.92 16.98
CA ASP A 578 -1.15 -20.09 16.53
C ASP A 578 -2.01 -21.09 15.74
N LYS A 579 -3.28 -21.29 16.15
CA LYS A 579 -4.27 -22.09 15.43
C LYS A 579 -4.61 -21.50 14.05
N LEU A 580 -4.79 -20.18 13.94
CA LEU A 580 -4.97 -19.49 12.66
C LEU A 580 -3.73 -19.59 11.77
N GLY A 581 -2.54 -19.42 12.35
CA GLY A 581 -1.26 -19.60 11.67
C GLY A 581 -1.08 -21.02 11.14
N ALA A 582 -1.51 -22.04 11.89
CA ALA A 582 -1.51 -23.42 11.44
C ALA A 582 -2.51 -23.67 10.28
N GLN A 583 -3.75 -23.16 10.39
CA GLN A 583 -4.73 -23.24 9.30
C GLN A 583 -4.21 -22.60 8.00
N TYR A 584 -3.60 -21.41 8.08
CA TYR A 584 -3.06 -20.73 6.90
C TYR A 584 -1.77 -21.39 6.38
N SER A 585 -0.94 -21.97 7.25
CA SER A 585 0.27 -22.71 6.84
C SER A 585 -0.03 -24.04 6.14
N ALA A 586 -1.27 -24.55 6.24
CA ALA A 586 -1.73 -25.69 5.47
C ALA A 586 -2.15 -25.32 4.03
N PHE A 587 -2.22 -24.03 3.66
CA PHE A 587 -2.51 -23.63 2.29
C PHE A 587 -1.27 -23.72 1.40
N GLU A 588 -1.39 -24.49 0.32
CA GLU A 588 -0.33 -24.82 -0.64
C GLU A 588 -0.74 -24.34 -2.06
N PRO A 589 -0.37 -23.12 -2.49
CA PRO A 589 -0.76 -22.61 -3.81
C PRO A 589 0.03 -23.24 -4.97
N PHE A 590 1.21 -23.81 -4.69
CA PHE A 590 1.99 -24.63 -5.62
C PHE A 590 2.65 -25.78 -4.84
N PRO A 591 2.95 -26.93 -5.45
CA PRO A 591 3.60 -28.05 -4.78
C PRO A 591 4.87 -27.66 -4.01
N GLY A 592 4.89 -27.92 -2.69
CA GLY A 592 5.98 -27.57 -1.78
C GLY A 592 6.10 -26.08 -1.42
N VAL A 593 5.17 -25.23 -1.87
CA VAL A 593 5.13 -23.79 -1.57
C VAL A 593 3.89 -23.51 -0.73
N HIS A 594 4.08 -23.25 0.57
CA HIS A 594 2.99 -22.95 1.51
C HIS A 594 2.93 -21.46 1.85
N VAL A 595 1.72 -20.97 2.18
CA VAL A 595 1.54 -19.64 2.77
C VAL A 595 2.20 -19.61 4.15
N ASN A 596 3.04 -18.60 4.42
CA ASN A 596 3.71 -18.49 5.72
C ASN A 596 2.76 -17.86 6.76
N GLY A 597 1.97 -18.69 7.46
CA GLY A 597 0.97 -18.23 8.44
C GLY A 597 1.54 -17.42 9.62
N LYS A 598 2.85 -17.47 9.88
CA LYS A 598 3.54 -16.61 10.87
C LYS A 598 3.93 -15.24 10.32
N LEU A 599 4.18 -15.15 9.02
CA LEU A 599 4.35 -13.87 8.32
C LEU A 599 2.99 -13.17 8.14
N THR A 600 1.96 -13.92 7.73
CA THR A 600 0.64 -13.37 7.40
C THR A 600 -0.29 -13.19 8.60
N MET A 601 0.19 -13.43 9.83
CA MET A 601 -0.63 -13.45 11.05
C MET A 601 -1.51 -12.21 11.25
N GLY A 602 -0.91 -11.00 11.20
CA GLY A 602 -1.63 -9.75 11.44
C GLY A 602 -2.74 -9.51 10.42
N GLU A 603 -2.46 -9.79 9.15
CA GLU A 603 -3.41 -9.70 8.03
C GLU A 603 -4.58 -10.66 8.18
N ASN A 604 -4.29 -11.92 8.55
CA ASN A 604 -5.34 -12.94 8.73
C ASN A 604 -6.23 -12.61 9.95
N ILE A 605 -5.65 -12.05 11.03
CA ILE A 605 -6.42 -11.56 12.19
C ILE A 605 -7.24 -10.32 11.82
N GLY A 606 -6.67 -9.41 11.01
CA GLY A 606 -7.38 -8.26 10.44
C GLY A 606 -8.58 -8.69 9.61
N ASP A 607 -8.42 -9.64 8.68
CA ASP A 607 -9.52 -10.17 7.86
C ASP A 607 -10.61 -10.85 8.69
N MET A 608 -10.19 -11.63 9.70
CA MET A 608 -11.10 -12.27 10.65
C MET A 608 -11.91 -11.23 11.43
N ALA A 609 -11.28 -10.15 11.90
CA ALA A 609 -11.99 -9.04 12.54
C ALA A 609 -12.91 -8.32 11.54
N GLY A 610 -12.38 -7.97 10.35
CA GLY A 610 -13.06 -7.26 9.28
C GLY A 610 -14.41 -7.87 8.91
N LEU A 611 -14.40 -9.14 8.52
CA LEU A 611 -15.63 -9.82 8.10
C LEU A 611 -16.61 -10.06 9.27
N THR A 612 -16.11 -10.34 10.48
CA THR A 612 -16.96 -10.51 11.67
C THR A 612 -17.68 -9.20 12.03
N LEU A 613 -16.92 -8.11 12.06
CA LEU A 613 -17.42 -6.78 12.44
C LEU A 613 -18.32 -6.17 11.37
N ALA A 614 -18.05 -6.41 10.09
CA ALA A 614 -18.92 -6.01 8.98
C ALA A 614 -20.31 -6.65 9.10
N LEU A 615 -20.38 -7.94 9.42
CA LEU A 615 -21.64 -8.67 9.61
C LEU A 615 -22.45 -8.12 10.78
N GLU A 616 -21.82 -7.93 11.95
CA GLU A 616 -22.51 -7.37 13.11
C GLU A 616 -22.91 -5.90 12.92
N ALA A 617 -22.07 -5.08 12.29
CA ALA A 617 -22.39 -3.68 12.02
C ALA A 617 -23.59 -3.55 11.07
N TYR A 618 -23.71 -4.43 10.07
CA TYR A 618 -24.91 -4.51 9.25
C TYR A 618 -26.15 -4.87 10.07
N HIS A 619 -26.08 -5.91 10.92
CA HIS A 619 -27.20 -6.29 11.79
C HIS A 619 -27.61 -5.18 12.77
N VAL A 620 -26.66 -4.40 13.28
CA VAL A 620 -26.92 -3.16 14.05
C VAL A 620 -27.62 -2.11 13.19
N SER A 621 -27.16 -1.88 11.94
CA SER A 621 -27.72 -0.89 11.03
C SER A 621 -29.17 -1.16 10.63
N LEU A 622 -29.58 -2.43 10.58
CA LEU A 622 -30.96 -2.87 10.32
C LEU A 622 -31.95 -2.46 11.43
N LYS A 623 -31.47 -2.18 12.65
CA LYS A 623 -32.31 -1.74 13.79
C LYS A 623 -33.52 -2.64 14.05
N GLY A 624 -33.34 -3.95 13.87
CA GLY A 624 -34.38 -4.97 14.04
C GLY A 624 -35.34 -5.15 12.85
N GLN A 625 -35.16 -4.43 11.75
CA GLN A 625 -35.91 -4.67 10.51
C GLN A 625 -35.34 -5.87 9.74
N PRO A 626 -36.16 -6.61 8.98
CA PRO A 626 -35.66 -7.68 8.12
C PRO A 626 -34.82 -7.12 6.97
N ALA A 627 -33.69 -7.77 6.68
CA ALA A 627 -32.92 -7.50 5.47
C ALA A 627 -33.74 -7.88 4.22
N PRO A 628 -33.75 -7.07 3.14
CA PRO A 628 -34.36 -7.46 1.88
C PRO A 628 -33.58 -8.63 1.25
N VAL A 629 -34.28 -9.51 0.54
CA VAL A 629 -33.69 -10.55 -0.32
C VAL A 629 -33.57 -9.99 -1.73
N LEU A 630 -32.37 -10.03 -2.32
CA LEU A 630 -32.09 -9.50 -3.67
C LEU A 630 -31.48 -10.61 -4.52
N ASP A 631 -32.06 -10.86 -5.70
CA ASP A 631 -31.67 -11.94 -6.63
C ASP A 631 -31.49 -13.32 -5.97
N GLY A 632 -32.34 -13.61 -4.98
CA GLY A 632 -32.33 -14.84 -4.18
C GLY A 632 -31.41 -14.82 -2.95
N PHE A 633 -30.56 -13.80 -2.80
CA PHE A 633 -29.59 -13.71 -1.70
C PHE A 633 -30.09 -12.88 -0.50
N THR A 634 -29.95 -13.42 0.71
CA THR A 634 -30.18 -12.71 1.98
C THR A 634 -29.11 -11.64 2.24
N GLY A 635 -29.35 -10.73 3.19
CA GLY A 635 -28.36 -9.71 3.58
C GLY A 635 -27.02 -10.30 3.99
N ASP A 636 -27.03 -11.30 4.87
CA ASP A 636 -25.84 -12.04 5.32
C ASP A 636 -25.09 -12.69 4.14
N GLN A 637 -25.80 -13.35 3.21
CA GLN A 637 -25.19 -13.89 2.01
C GLN A 637 -24.53 -12.80 1.15
N ARG A 638 -25.16 -11.63 1.01
CA ARG A 638 -24.59 -10.48 0.28
C ARG A 638 -23.34 -9.91 0.94
N ILE A 639 -23.19 -9.94 2.26
CA ILE A 639 -21.94 -9.54 2.95
C ILE A 639 -20.80 -10.47 2.54
N TYR A 640 -21.01 -11.79 2.59
CA TYR A 640 -19.99 -12.75 2.18
C TYR A 640 -19.66 -12.62 0.67
N LEU A 641 -20.65 -12.36 -0.19
CA LEU A 641 -20.43 -12.08 -1.61
C LEU A 641 -19.67 -10.75 -1.84
N GLY A 642 -19.94 -9.70 -1.07
CA GLY A 642 -19.21 -8.43 -1.11
C GLY A 642 -17.74 -8.59 -0.73
N TRP A 643 -17.47 -9.33 0.35
CA TRP A 643 -16.11 -9.71 0.77
C TRP A 643 -15.39 -10.51 -0.32
N ALA A 644 -16.05 -11.51 -0.91
CA ALA A 644 -15.47 -12.27 -1.99
C ALA A 644 -15.21 -11.40 -3.25
N GLN A 645 -16.09 -10.44 -3.55
CA GLN A 645 -15.95 -9.55 -4.70
C GLN A 645 -14.76 -8.60 -4.59
N VAL A 646 -14.47 -8.00 -3.43
CA VAL A 646 -13.32 -7.10 -3.30
C VAL A 646 -11.99 -7.82 -3.49
N TRP A 647 -11.91 -9.09 -3.10
CA TRP A 647 -10.73 -9.94 -3.27
C TRP A 647 -10.58 -10.61 -4.64
N ARG A 648 -11.46 -10.33 -5.63
CA ARG A 648 -11.28 -10.76 -7.03
C ARG A 648 -9.91 -10.35 -7.54
N GLY A 649 -9.03 -11.32 -7.80
CA GLY A 649 -7.67 -11.10 -8.27
C GLY A 649 -7.05 -12.37 -8.86
N LYS A 650 -6.40 -12.23 -10.02
CA LYS A 650 -5.70 -13.28 -10.75
C LYS A 650 -4.24 -12.86 -10.93
N SER A 651 -3.29 -13.74 -10.58
CA SER A 651 -1.85 -13.43 -10.58
C SER A 651 -1.08 -14.37 -11.53
N ARG A 652 0.05 -13.89 -12.05
CA ARG A 652 1.07 -14.74 -12.71
C ARG A 652 1.87 -15.46 -11.63
N ASP A 653 2.26 -16.71 -11.91
CA ASP A 653 2.92 -17.61 -10.94
C ASP A 653 4.09 -16.99 -10.18
N ASP A 654 5.00 -16.31 -10.89
CA ASP A 654 6.21 -15.76 -10.28
C ASP A 654 5.91 -14.59 -9.35
N ALA A 655 4.92 -13.75 -9.66
CA ALA A 655 4.44 -12.74 -8.73
C ALA A 655 3.72 -13.33 -7.51
N LEU A 656 2.98 -14.44 -7.67
CA LEU A 656 2.35 -15.13 -6.55
C LEU A 656 3.40 -15.80 -5.64
N LYS A 657 4.46 -16.40 -6.20
CA LYS A 657 5.62 -16.92 -5.44
C LYS A 657 6.37 -15.78 -4.72
N GLN A 658 6.56 -14.64 -5.38
CA GLN A 658 7.16 -13.45 -4.77
C GLN A 658 6.32 -12.91 -3.60
N GLN A 659 4.99 -12.86 -3.75
CA GLN A 659 4.06 -12.50 -2.67
C GLN A 659 4.23 -13.44 -1.47
N ILE A 660 4.07 -14.76 -1.68
CA ILE A 660 4.16 -15.78 -0.62
C ILE A 660 5.50 -15.72 0.14
N ALA A 661 6.59 -15.34 -0.52
CA ALA A 661 7.92 -15.27 0.08
C ALA A 661 8.21 -13.97 0.87
N SER A 662 7.47 -12.88 0.66
CA SER A 662 7.90 -11.55 1.15
C SER A 662 6.81 -10.61 1.66
N ASP A 663 5.54 -10.87 1.32
CA ASP A 663 4.38 -10.05 1.65
C ASP A 663 3.68 -10.58 2.92
N PRO A 664 3.33 -9.74 3.92
CA PRO A 664 2.41 -10.16 4.98
C PRO A 664 0.99 -10.49 4.47
N HIS A 665 0.55 -10.00 3.31
CA HIS A 665 -0.80 -10.27 2.80
C HIS A 665 -0.89 -11.69 2.24
N SER A 666 -1.72 -12.54 2.84
CA SER A 666 -2.14 -13.81 2.21
C SER A 666 -2.77 -13.55 0.83
N PRO A 667 -2.63 -14.45 -0.18
CA PRO A 667 -3.25 -14.24 -1.48
C PRO A 667 -4.79 -14.19 -1.41
N GLY A 668 -5.43 -13.39 -2.29
CA GLY A 668 -6.86 -13.06 -2.21
C GLY A 668 -7.81 -14.26 -2.11
N TYR A 669 -7.52 -15.34 -2.83
CA TYR A 669 -8.24 -16.62 -2.72
C TYR A 669 -8.33 -17.13 -1.26
N TYR A 670 -7.24 -17.02 -0.49
CA TYR A 670 -7.18 -17.44 0.90
C TYR A 670 -7.70 -16.38 1.89
N ARG A 671 -7.63 -15.09 1.55
CA ARG A 671 -8.32 -14.01 2.30
C ARG A 671 -9.85 -14.15 2.23
N VAL A 672 -10.37 -14.82 1.20
CA VAL A 672 -11.76 -15.30 1.15
C VAL A 672 -11.89 -16.63 1.89
N ASN A 673 -11.35 -17.72 1.32
CA ASN A 673 -11.66 -19.09 1.75
C ASN A 673 -11.13 -19.44 3.16
N GLY A 674 -10.02 -18.84 3.62
CA GLY A 674 -9.48 -19.00 4.97
C GLY A 674 -10.21 -18.20 6.04
N THR A 675 -10.77 -17.05 5.68
CA THR A 675 -11.51 -16.16 6.60
C THR A 675 -12.93 -16.67 6.82
N ILE A 676 -13.70 -16.91 5.76
CA ILE A 676 -15.12 -17.32 5.85
C ILE A 676 -15.29 -18.65 6.61
N ARG A 677 -14.35 -19.59 6.50
CA ARG A 677 -14.49 -20.92 7.10
C ARG A 677 -14.43 -20.92 8.63
N ASN A 678 -13.98 -19.83 9.22
CA ASN A 678 -14.02 -19.60 10.67
C ASN A 678 -15.27 -18.84 11.13
N GLN A 679 -16.03 -18.23 10.21
CA GLN A 679 -17.26 -17.46 10.48
C GLN A 679 -18.45 -18.40 10.73
N PRO A 680 -19.08 -18.41 11.92
CA PRO A 680 -20.20 -19.32 12.18
C PRO A 680 -21.43 -19.07 11.29
N GLY A 681 -21.75 -17.80 11.02
CA GLY A 681 -22.92 -17.41 10.22
C GLY A 681 -22.86 -17.88 8.76
N TRP A 682 -21.67 -18.04 8.20
CA TRP A 682 -21.45 -18.50 6.82
C TRP A 682 -22.00 -19.91 6.59
N TYR A 683 -21.86 -20.79 7.59
CA TYR A 683 -22.36 -22.17 7.52
C TYR A 683 -23.88 -22.23 7.39
N SER A 684 -24.60 -21.39 8.15
CA SER A 684 -26.06 -21.23 8.03
C SER A 684 -26.47 -20.46 6.77
N ALA A 685 -25.66 -19.50 6.31
CA ALA A 685 -25.95 -18.72 5.13
C ALA A 685 -25.82 -19.52 3.81
N PHE A 686 -25.00 -20.56 3.77
CA PHE A 686 -24.75 -21.36 2.56
C PHE A 686 -24.88 -22.88 2.74
N ASP A 687 -25.57 -23.33 3.80
CA ASP A 687 -25.90 -24.75 4.07
C ASP A 687 -24.67 -25.69 4.10
N VAL A 688 -23.55 -25.19 4.64
CA VAL A 688 -22.23 -25.86 4.61
C VAL A 688 -22.14 -26.97 5.66
N LYS A 689 -21.75 -28.17 5.24
CA LYS A 689 -21.90 -29.42 6.00
C LYS A 689 -20.58 -30.18 6.21
N PRO A 690 -20.51 -31.07 7.21
CA PRO A 690 -19.39 -32.01 7.33
C PRO A 690 -19.20 -32.80 6.03
N GLY A 691 -17.98 -32.83 5.52
CA GLY A 691 -17.64 -33.41 4.21
C GLY A 691 -17.33 -32.36 3.13
N ASP A 692 -17.78 -31.11 3.29
CA ASP A 692 -17.45 -30.01 2.39
C ASP A 692 -16.01 -29.53 2.61
N LYS A 693 -15.25 -29.22 1.56
CA LYS A 693 -13.78 -29.02 1.67
C LYS A 693 -13.36 -27.87 2.58
N LEU A 694 -14.14 -26.79 2.64
CA LEU A 694 -13.88 -25.66 3.53
C LEU A 694 -14.42 -25.87 4.94
N TYR A 695 -15.21 -26.92 5.20
CA TYR A 695 -15.75 -27.18 6.53
C TYR A 695 -14.65 -27.24 7.60
N VAL A 696 -14.91 -26.59 8.74
CA VAL A 696 -14.13 -26.70 9.96
C VAL A 696 -15.11 -27.07 11.09
N PRO A 697 -14.82 -28.08 11.93
CA PRO A 697 -15.63 -28.36 13.12
C PRO A 697 -15.79 -27.12 14.02
N PRO A 698 -16.94 -26.92 14.70
CA PRO A 698 -17.21 -25.72 15.50
C PRO A 698 -16.13 -25.39 16.57
N GLU A 699 -15.50 -26.42 17.10
CA GLU A 699 -14.39 -26.41 18.06
C GLU A 699 -13.03 -26.12 17.39
N GLU A 700 -12.85 -26.46 16.11
CA GLU A 700 -11.64 -26.19 15.34
C GLU A 700 -11.63 -24.84 14.61
N ARG A 701 -12.75 -24.11 14.65
CA ARG A 701 -12.79 -22.71 14.20
C ARG A 701 -11.95 -21.82 15.12
N VAL A 702 -11.36 -20.78 14.54
CA VAL A 702 -10.66 -19.71 15.26
C VAL A 702 -11.66 -18.64 15.68
N LYS A 703 -11.55 -18.15 16.92
CA LYS A 703 -12.35 -17.04 17.45
C LYS A 703 -11.44 -16.11 18.25
N ILE A 704 -11.34 -14.86 17.83
CA ILE A 704 -10.46 -13.86 18.45
C ILE A 704 -11.30 -12.64 18.85
N TRP A 705 -11.58 -11.76 17.89
CA TRP A 705 -12.35 -10.53 18.08
C TRP A 705 -13.85 -10.72 17.89
#